data_AF-A0A5J5P1G9-F1
#
_entry.id   AF-A0A5J5P1G9-F1
#
_cell.length_a   1.000
_cell.length_b   1.000
_cell.length_c   1.000
_cell.angle_alpha   90.00
_cell.angle_beta   90.00
_cell.angle_gamma   90.00
#
_symmetry.space_group_name_H-M   'P 1'
#
loop_
_entity.id
_entity.type
_entity.pdbx_description
1 polymer ?
#
loop_
_entity_poly.entity_id
_entity_poly.type
_entity_poly.pdbx_seq_one_letter_code
_entity_poly.pdbx_strand_id
1 'polypeptide(L)'
;MEFCTLFLLISCLSWSLFVLCDSQLQTSQSQVLLQLKKHLEYPKQLEIWYDRKTEFCSLPPSANLNITCEFNSVTELNIMGDKPATKVSDFAGFPIPNKTLSHSFSMDSFVTTLSRLSSLKTLSLISLGIWGPLPDKIHRLSSLEYLDLSSNFLFGSIPPKMFTLLKLQTFVLDDNVFNDTVPSWLNSLPNLTTLRMKKNRLKGPFPSSIEGIKTLVDLDLSSNEISGDLPDLSSLTNLKLLDLRGNKLGSHLPTLPKGLLMVFLNNNSFMGEIPTQYGQLNQLQHIDVSFNMLTGKPPPELFSLPSLAHLNLASNTLKGSLSDNLNCGRNLEFVDISNNRLMGSLPSCLNSETRDNRVIKFSGNCLSIAGHHQHPESYCREFKVHVYKSNNGGKGIGVSVGLIVGIAVLIVLLAIGLLIVCRRYCPRLISEQHLLQKSVPENSTAGLSSEILTNPNCSSGHVFESSKSEVQILPSCRSFSLEELKEATNNFDSSAFLGEGSYGKIYKGLLKNGTQVAIRCLPTSKKYSIRNLKLRLDMLAKIRHPHLVCILGHCIEVEQDDHCSINRVFFVLEYIPNGNFRSHLSDNSPGEVLSWPERLAVLICVCKAVHFLHTGVIPGFFHNRLKTTNILINEHRLAKLGDYGLSIISEETGNYGTKGQEPKSWQMTRLDDDVYSFGLILLESMLGPSVPAKTEATLRGIIKQAGRACKVDGPSSVSDVFRRINNSGD
;
A
#
# COMPACT_ATOMS: atom_id res chain seq x y z
N MET A 1 67.70 -37.30 -8.30
CA MET A 1 66.90 -36.24 -7.65
C MET A 1 65.98 -35.49 -8.63
N GLU A 2 66.04 -35.72 -9.94
CA GLU A 2 65.22 -34.98 -10.92
C GLU A 2 63.82 -35.56 -11.18
N PHE A 3 63.51 -36.78 -10.71
CA PHE A 3 62.18 -37.39 -10.87
C PHE A 3 61.17 -36.99 -9.78
N CYS A 4 61.63 -36.63 -8.57
CA CYS A 4 60.72 -36.19 -7.49
C CYS A 4 60.21 -34.75 -7.67
N THR A 5 61.01 -33.88 -8.29
CA THR A 5 60.63 -32.49 -8.54
C THR A 5 59.57 -32.37 -9.64
N LEU A 6 59.62 -33.24 -10.66
CA LEU A 6 58.63 -33.27 -11.73
C LEU A 6 57.27 -33.79 -11.24
N PHE A 7 57.24 -34.76 -10.32
CA PHE A 7 55.99 -35.29 -9.77
C PHE A 7 55.30 -34.30 -8.82
N LEU A 8 56.06 -33.53 -8.05
CA LEU A 8 55.53 -32.43 -7.23
C LEU A 8 55.04 -31.26 -8.09
N LEU A 9 55.70 -30.95 -9.21
CA LEU A 9 55.21 -29.93 -10.15
C LEU A 9 53.93 -30.35 -10.86
N ILE A 10 53.80 -31.62 -11.27
CA ILE A 10 52.58 -32.13 -11.92
C ILE A 10 51.42 -32.29 -10.90
N SER A 11 51.74 -32.62 -9.65
CA SER A 11 50.78 -32.59 -8.53
C SER A 11 50.31 -31.16 -8.23
N CYS A 12 51.22 -30.18 -8.18
CA CYS A 12 50.85 -28.76 -8.03
C CYS A 12 50.12 -28.19 -9.25
N LEU A 13 50.46 -28.62 -10.47
CA LEU A 13 49.79 -28.19 -11.70
C LEU A 13 48.38 -28.80 -11.81
N SER A 14 48.20 -30.06 -11.41
CA SER A 14 46.87 -30.66 -11.31
C SER A 14 46.04 -30.00 -10.21
N TRP A 15 46.62 -29.65 -9.05
CA TRP A 15 45.92 -28.85 -8.03
C TRP A 15 45.63 -27.42 -8.47
N SER A 16 46.47 -26.78 -9.30
CA SER A 16 46.17 -25.47 -9.89
C SER A 16 45.11 -25.52 -10.99
N LEU A 17 44.96 -26.65 -11.68
CA LEU A 17 43.89 -26.91 -12.66
C LEU A 17 42.58 -27.35 -11.99
N PHE A 18 42.61 -27.82 -10.74
CA PHE A 18 41.40 -28.09 -9.93
C PHE A 18 40.85 -26.85 -9.20
N VAL A 19 41.52 -25.69 -9.30
CA VAL A 19 41.03 -24.41 -8.72
C VAL A 19 40.28 -23.53 -9.73
N LEU A 20 40.26 -23.90 -11.02
CA LEU A 20 39.33 -23.36 -12.01
C LEU A 20 38.13 -24.30 -12.15
N CYS A 21 37.40 -24.50 -11.05
CA CYS A 21 36.04 -24.97 -11.17
C CYS A 21 35.20 -23.73 -11.49
N ASP A 22 34.78 -23.59 -12.75
CA ASP A 22 33.73 -22.67 -13.14
C ASP A 22 32.57 -22.85 -12.16
N SER A 23 32.37 -21.85 -11.28
CA SER A 23 31.48 -22.00 -10.15
C SER A 23 30.04 -21.93 -10.63
N GLN A 24 29.51 -23.08 -11.03
CA GLN A 24 28.14 -23.22 -11.45
C GLN A 24 27.21 -22.94 -10.26
N LEU A 25 26.46 -21.84 -10.34
CA LEU A 25 25.49 -21.40 -9.33
C LEU A 25 24.64 -22.59 -8.85
N GLN A 26 24.43 -22.70 -7.54
CA GLN A 26 23.57 -23.76 -6.98
C GLN A 26 22.23 -23.83 -7.73
N THR A 27 21.83 -25.04 -8.14
CA THR A 27 20.60 -25.28 -8.93
C THR A 27 19.35 -24.65 -8.32
N SER A 28 19.31 -24.50 -6.99
CA SER A 28 18.26 -23.82 -6.24
C SER A 28 18.19 -22.32 -6.51
N GLN A 29 19.33 -21.61 -6.60
CA GLN A 29 19.36 -20.16 -6.84
C GLN A 29 19.09 -19.83 -8.32
N SER A 30 19.59 -20.66 -9.26
CA SER A 30 19.24 -20.56 -10.68
C SER A 30 17.72 -20.68 -10.90
N GLN A 31 17.06 -21.59 -10.18
CA GLN A 31 15.59 -21.69 -10.20
C GLN A 31 14.91 -20.45 -9.61
N VAL A 32 15.45 -19.87 -8.53
CA VAL A 32 14.93 -18.63 -7.94
C VAL A 32 15.02 -17.49 -8.93
N LEU A 33 16.15 -17.31 -9.62
CA LEU A 33 16.30 -16.26 -10.66
C LEU A 33 15.28 -16.44 -11.79
N LEU A 34 15.09 -17.66 -12.31
CA LEU A 34 14.07 -17.94 -13.33
C LEU A 34 12.64 -17.67 -12.81
N GLN A 35 12.36 -17.97 -11.54
CA GLN A 35 11.08 -17.62 -10.89
C GLN A 35 10.91 -16.10 -10.76
N LEU A 36 11.96 -15.35 -10.43
CA LEU A 36 11.94 -13.89 -10.38
C LEU A 36 11.66 -13.30 -11.76
N LYS A 37 12.30 -13.81 -12.82
CA LYS A 37 11.98 -13.42 -14.22
C LYS A 37 10.51 -13.64 -14.55
N LYS A 38 9.94 -14.77 -14.13
CA LYS A 38 8.51 -15.06 -14.31
C LYS A 38 7.62 -14.08 -13.52
N HIS A 39 7.97 -13.77 -12.27
CA HIS A 39 7.24 -12.78 -11.47
C HIS A 39 7.27 -11.38 -12.10
N LEU A 40 8.40 -11.01 -12.71
CA LEU A 40 8.56 -9.74 -13.41
C LEU A 40 7.94 -9.74 -14.82
N GLU A 41 7.19 -10.79 -15.18
CA GLU A 41 6.49 -10.93 -16.46
C GLU A 41 7.41 -10.89 -17.68
N TYR A 42 8.60 -11.51 -17.55
CA TYR A 42 9.58 -11.66 -18.63
C TYR A 42 10.02 -10.32 -19.24
N PRO A 43 10.62 -9.41 -18.44
CA PRO A 43 11.09 -8.14 -18.95
C PRO A 43 12.23 -8.36 -19.95
N LYS A 44 12.30 -7.52 -21.00
CA LYS A 44 13.26 -7.64 -22.11
C LYS A 44 14.72 -7.74 -21.65
N GLN A 45 15.06 -7.09 -20.54
CA GLN A 45 16.39 -7.10 -19.93
C GLN A 45 16.83 -8.50 -19.49
N LEU A 46 15.88 -9.38 -19.20
CA LEU A 46 16.12 -10.73 -18.73
C LEU A 46 15.93 -11.77 -19.84
N GLU A 47 15.79 -11.37 -21.12
CA GLU A 47 15.60 -12.29 -22.25
C GLU A 47 16.68 -13.37 -22.30
N ILE A 48 17.94 -12.99 -22.00
CA ILE A 48 19.11 -13.87 -21.99
C ILE A 48 19.07 -15.01 -20.94
N TRP A 49 18.11 -15.01 -20.02
CA TRP A 49 17.91 -16.10 -19.06
C TRP A 49 17.06 -17.21 -19.69
N TYR A 50 17.65 -18.05 -20.55
CA TYR A 50 16.92 -19.04 -21.35
C TYR A 50 16.49 -20.27 -20.55
N ASP A 51 17.38 -20.81 -19.71
CA ASP A 51 17.17 -22.08 -19.03
C ASP A 51 18.00 -22.24 -17.74
N ARG A 52 17.95 -23.44 -17.14
CA ARG A 52 18.74 -23.77 -15.94
C ARG A 52 20.25 -23.94 -16.21
N LYS A 53 20.66 -24.00 -17.48
CA LYS A 53 22.06 -24.10 -17.90
C LYS A 53 22.69 -22.73 -18.12
N THR A 54 21.90 -21.66 -18.02
CA THR A 54 22.43 -20.29 -18.08
C THR A 54 23.43 -20.09 -16.95
N GLU A 55 24.67 -19.74 -17.31
CA GLU A 55 25.72 -19.41 -16.36
C GLU A 55 25.55 -17.98 -15.85
N PHE A 56 24.61 -17.79 -14.92
CA PHE A 56 24.22 -16.46 -14.43
C PHE A 56 25.40 -15.62 -13.91
N CYS A 57 26.39 -16.26 -13.29
CA CYS A 57 27.56 -15.60 -12.71
C CYS A 57 28.63 -15.22 -13.74
N SER A 58 28.54 -15.77 -14.96
CA SER A 58 29.47 -15.52 -16.06
C SER A 58 28.89 -14.53 -17.09
N LEU A 59 27.67 -14.03 -16.86
CA LEU A 59 27.02 -13.08 -17.76
C LEU A 59 27.77 -11.74 -17.72
N PRO A 60 28.13 -11.16 -18.88
CA PRO A 60 28.78 -9.86 -18.91
C PRO A 60 27.82 -8.79 -18.36
N PRO A 61 28.31 -7.86 -17.52
CA PRO A 61 27.49 -6.76 -17.04
C PRO A 61 27.02 -5.91 -18.21
N SER A 62 25.75 -5.53 -18.18
CA SER A 62 25.15 -4.58 -19.12
C SER A 62 24.62 -3.37 -18.36
N ALA A 63 24.31 -2.29 -19.08
CA ALA A 63 23.73 -1.09 -18.47
C ALA A 63 22.41 -1.37 -17.71
N ASN A 64 21.69 -2.42 -18.09
CA ASN A 64 20.35 -2.71 -17.55
C ASN A 64 20.27 -4.00 -16.70
N LEU A 65 21.35 -4.77 -16.65
CA LEU A 65 21.42 -6.04 -15.93
C LEU A 65 22.86 -6.30 -15.48
N ASN A 66 23.04 -6.44 -14.17
CA ASN A 66 24.28 -6.93 -13.57
C ASN A 66 23.94 -8.02 -12.54
N ILE A 67 24.67 -9.13 -12.57
CA ILE A 67 24.59 -10.21 -11.59
C ILE A 67 26.02 -10.56 -11.21
N THR A 68 26.32 -10.54 -9.91
CA THR A 68 27.61 -11.02 -9.40
C THR A 68 27.39 -12.10 -8.37
N CYS A 69 28.34 -13.03 -8.31
CA CYS A 69 28.30 -14.16 -7.41
C CYS A 69 29.62 -14.26 -6.64
N GLU A 70 29.54 -14.56 -5.34
CA GLU A 70 30.68 -14.92 -4.52
C GLU A 70 30.44 -16.31 -3.93
N PHE A 71 31.46 -17.17 -3.94
CA PHE A 71 31.41 -18.53 -3.36
C PHE A 71 30.14 -19.31 -3.77
N ASN A 72 29.78 -19.23 -5.05
CA ASN A 72 28.62 -19.90 -5.64
C ASN A 72 27.25 -19.42 -5.13
N SER A 73 27.15 -18.19 -4.64
CA SER A 73 25.91 -17.53 -4.25
C SER A 73 25.78 -16.15 -4.91
N VAL A 74 24.56 -15.78 -5.34
CA VAL A 74 24.28 -14.44 -5.86
C VAL A 74 24.44 -13.40 -4.74
N THR A 75 25.34 -12.45 -4.95
CA THR A 75 25.62 -11.34 -4.02
C THR A 75 25.15 -10.00 -4.54
N GLU A 76 25.06 -9.82 -5.87
CA GLU A 76 24.49 -8.64 -6.50
C GLU A 76 23.42 -9.03 -7.52
N LEU A 77 22.32 -8.30 -7.49
CA LEU A 77 21.28 -8.36 -8.52
C LEU A 77 20.82 -6.94 -8.83
N ASN A 78 21.21 -6.45 -10.00
CA ASN A 78 20.79 -5.16 -10.53
C ASN A 78 19.99 -5.38 -11.81
N ILE A 79 18.74 -4.92 -11.83
CA ILE A 79 17.85 -4.98 -12.97
C ILE A 79 17.21 -3.59 -13.16
N MET A 80 17.49 -2.98 -14.30
CA MET A 80 16.90 -1.69 -14.70
C MET A 80 15.93 -1.89 -15.86
N GLY A 81 14.65 -1.73 -15.57
CA GLY A 81 13.57 -1.78 -16.54
C GLY A 81 13.47 -0.56 -17.45
N ASP A 82 12.40 -0.50 -18.22
CA ASP A 82 12.10 0.55 -19.19
C ASP A 82 10.73 1.21 -18.96
N LYS A 83 10.08 0.96 -17.81
CA LYS A 83 8.74 1.47 -17.49
C LYS A 83 8.85 2.75 -16.66
N PRO A 84 8.69 3.96 -17.24
CA PRO A 84 8.90 5.21 -16.51
C PRO A 84 7.77 5.48 -15.50
N ALA A 85 8.13 5.66 -14.22
CA ALA A 85 7.20 6.05 -13.16
C ALA A 85 6.73 7.52 -13.24
N THR A 86 7.52 8.39 -13.89
CA THR A 86 7.49 9.86 -13.79
C THR A 86 6.25 10.58 -14.33
N LYS A 87 5.22 9.87 -14.82
CA LYS A 87 4.04 10.47 -15.47
C LYS A 87 2.68 9.96 -14.96
N VAL A 88 2.57 9.52 -13.70
CA VAL A 88 1.27 9.11 -13.15
C VAL A 88 0.99 9.86 -11.85
N SER A 89 0.25 10.96 -11.95
CA SER A 89 -0.20 11.74 -10.79
C SER A 89 -1.18 10.99 -9.89
N ASP A 90 -1.87 9.95 -10.38
CA ASP A 90 -3.04 9.37 -9.72
C ASP A 90 -2.99 7.84 -9.60
N PHE A 91 -1.83 7.28 -9.24
CA PHE A 91 -1.76 5.85 -8.89
C PHE A 91 -2.55 5.58 -7.60
N ALA A 92 -3.65 4.85 -7.73
CA ALA A 92 -4.58 4.55 -6.63
C ALA A 92 -4.42 3.14 -6.04
N GLY A 93 -3.25 2.51 -6.23
CA GLY A 93 -2.99 1.14 -5.74
C GLY A 93 -3.47 0.03 -6.67
N PHE A 94 -3.66 0.32 -7.96
CA PHE A 94 -4.11 -0.64 -8.98
C PHE A 94 -3.17 -0.64 -10.19
N PRO A 95 -3.00 -1.78 -10.88
CA PRO A 95 -2.12 -1.88 -12.02
C PRO A 95 -2.59 -0.96 -13.15
N ILE A 96 -1.63 -0.29 -13.79
CA ILE A 96 -1.87 0.61 -14.93
C ILE A 96 -1.31 -0.07 -16.18
N PRO A 97 -2.16 -0.31 -17.21
CA PRO A 97 -1.71 -0.89 -18.47
C PRO A 97 -0.51 -0.16 -19.05
N ASN A 98 0.48 -0.90 -19.54
CA ASN A 98 1.72 -0.40 -20.14
C ASN A 98 2.61 0.48 -19.23
N LYS A 99 2.34 0.52 -17.92
CA LYS A 99 3.17 1.24 -16.94
C LYS A 99 3.58 0.38 -15.75
N THR A 100 2.66 -0.41 -15.20
CA THR A 100 2.97 -1.35 -14.12
C THR A 100 3.12 -2.77 -14.66
N LEU A 101 3.48 -3.71 -13.79
CA LEU A 101 3.21 -5.14 -13.99
C LEU A 101 1.69 -5.39 -13.92
N SER A 102 1.23 -6.51 -14.48
CA SER A 102 -0.19 -6.82 -14.60
C SER A 102 -0.89 -6.99 -13.24
N HIS A 103 -2.21 -7.17 -13.29
CA HIS A 103 -3.02 -7.52 -12.12
C HIS A 103 -2.66 -8.88 -11.50
N SER A 104 -1.93 -9.74 -12.23
CA SER A 104 -1.47 -11.03 -11.71
C SER A 104 -0.20 -10.92 -10.86
N PHE A 105 0.50 -9.78 -10.95
CA PHE A 105 1.68 -9.53 -10.13
C PHE A 105 1.32 -9.42 -8.64
N SER A 106 2.12 -10.07 -7.80
CA SER A 106 2.00 -9.99 -6.35
C SER A 106 3.36 -9.67 -5.74
N MET A 107 3.46 -8.47 -5.15
CA MET A 107 4.66 -8.03 -4.45
C MET A 107 5.05 -8.97 -3.30
N ASP A 108 4.07 -9.53 -2.58
CA ASP A 108 4.34 -10.49 -1.50
C ASP A 108 4.94 -11.80 -2.02
N SER A 109 4.43 -12.32 -3.14
CA SER A 109 4.97 -13.53 -3.78
C SER A 109 6.37 -13.28 -4.33
N PHE A 110 6.57 -12.14 -5.01
CA PHE A 110 7.87 -11.71 -5.52
C PHE A 110 8.93 -11.62 -4.43
N VAL A 111 8.66 -10.90 -3.33
CA VAL A 111 9.63 -10.78 -2.22
C VAL A 111 9.82 -12.11 -1.49
N THR A 112 8.80 -12.97 -1.41
CA THR A 112 8.96 -14.32 -0.86
C THR A 112 9.99 -15.12 -1.66
N THR A 113 9.88 -15.10 -3.00
CA THR A 113 10.85 -15.75 -3.89
C THR A 113 12.23 -15.11 -3.78
N LEU A 114 12.31 -13.77 -3.80
CA LEU A 114 13.56 -13.00 -3.70
C LEU A 114 14.31 -13.27 -2.40
N SER A 115 13.59 -13.39 -1.27
CA SER A 115 14.16 -13.64 0.05
C SER A 115 14.90 -14.98 0.18
N ARG A 116 14.81 -15.86 -0.83
CA ARG A 116 15.59 -17.11 -0.89
C ARG A 116 17.04 -16.87 -1.32
N LEU A 117 17.39 -15.69 -1.82
CA LEU A 117 18.76 -15.26 -2.11
C LEU A 117 19.35 -14.57 -0.85
N SER A 118 19.54 -15.32 0.23
CA SER A 118 19.95 -14.78 1.54
C SER A 118 21.35 -14.14 1.58
N SER A 119 22.19 -14.46 0.59
CA SER A 119 23.56 -13.93 0.47
C SER A 119 23.62 -12.57 -0.25
N LEU A 120 22.47 -12.05 -0.68
CA LEU A 120 22.41 -10.82 -1.46
C LEU A 120 22.87 -9.62 -0.63
N LYS A 121 23.90 -8.93 -1.11
CA LYS A 121 24.46 -7.68 -0.56
C LYS A 121 23.92 -6.46 -1.30
N THR A 122 23.78 -6.57 -2.62
CA THR A 122 23.30 -5.47 -3.47
C THR A 122 22.06 -5.88 -4.23
N LEU A 123 20.98 -5.14 -4.03
CA LEU A 123 19.72 -5.32 -4.75
C LEU A 123 19.30 -3.99 -5.37
N SER A 124 19.21 -3.95 -6.69
CA SER A 124 18.69 -2.82 -7.45
C SER A 124 17.61 -3.30 -8.42
N LEU A 125 16.40 -2.77 -8.27
CA LEU A 125 15.22 -3.12 -9.07
C LEU A 125 14.54 -1.82 -9.52
N ILE A 126 15.05 -1.21 -10.59
CA ILE A 126 14.69 0.15 -11.00
C ILE A 126 13.74 0.09 -12.19
N SER A 127 12.68 0.91 -12.20
CA SER A 127 11.83 1.11 -13.41
C SER A 127 11.20 -0.17 -13.98
N LEU A 128 10.89 -1.16 -13.14
CA LEU A 128 10.29 -2.44 -13.55
C LEU A 128 8.76 -2.43 -13.57
N GLY A 129 8.15 -1.32 -13.13
CA GLY A 129 6.69 -1.22 -12.97
C GLY A 129 6.18 -2.08 -11.82
N ILE A 130 7.04 -2.45 -10.87
CA ILE A 130 6.67 -3.16 -9.66
C ILE A 130 5.69 -2.28 -8.86
N TRP A 131 4.61 -2.87 -8.38
CA TRP A 131 3.57 -2.14 -7.64
C TRP A 131 3.05 -2.98 -6.48
N GLY A 132 2.56 -2.32 -5.42
CA GLY A 132 2.14 -2.98 -4.19
C GLY A 132 2.83 -2.41 -2.95
N PRO A 133 2.35 -2.77 -1.74
CA PRO A 133 3.08 -2.48 -0.52
C PRO A 133 4.33 -3.33 -0.43
N LEU A 134 5.44 -2.74 0.03
CA LEU A 134 6.66 -3.49 0.34
C LEU A 134 6.36 -4.41 1.55
N PRO A 135 6.46 -5.75 1.43
CA PRO A 135 6.15 -6.65 2.53
C PRO A 135 7.28 -6.73 3.55
N ASP A 136 6.92 -6.95 4.82
CA ASP A 136 7.85 -7.20 5.93
C ASP A 136 8.94 -8.21 5.59
N LYS A 137 8.63 -9.24 4.78
CA LYS A 137 9.53 -10.35 4.41
C LYS A 137 10.88 -9.91 3.82
N ILE A 138 11.00 -8.66 3.34
CA ILE A 138 12.26 -8.10 2.84
C ILE A 138 13.39 -8.15 3.89
N HIS A 139 13.05 -8.10 5.19
CA HIS A 139 14.02 -8.21 6.29
C HIS A 139 14.85 -9.51 6.30
N ARG A 140 14.40 -10.55 5.58
CA ARG A 140 15.11 -11.83 5.47
C ARG A 140 16.41 -11.72 4.65
N LEU A 141 16.57 -10.67 3.86
CA LEU A 141 17.80 -10.33 3.17
C LEU A 141 18.78 -9.65 4.15
N SER A 142 19.14 -10.34 5.23
CA SER A 142 19.94 -9.76 6.33
C SER A 142 21.37 -9.38 5.93
N SER A 143 21.83 -9.87 4.78
CA SER A 143 23.14 -9.53 4.20
C SER A 143 23.15 -8.22 3.42
N LEU A 144 22.01 -7.57 3.25
CA LEU A 144 21.85 -6.44 2.33
C LEU A 144 22.58 -5.18 2.83
N GLU A 145 23.40 -4.62 1.95
CA GLU A 145 24.20 -3.41 2.12
C GLU A 145 23.67 -2.27 1.24
N TYR A 146 23.13 -2.61 0.06
CA TYR A 146 22.57 -1.67 -0.90
C TYR A 146 21.18 -2.11 -1.34
N LEU A 147 20.18 -1.25 -1.16
CA LEU A 147 18.80 -1.45 -1.62
C LEU A 147 18.32 -0.26 -2.44
N ASP A 148 17.99 -0.50 -3.69
CA ASP A 148 17.39 0.47 -4.59
C ASP A 148 16.14 -0.10 -5.25
N LEU A 149 14.98 0.49 -4.95
CA LEU A 149 13.68 0.15 -5.53
C LEU A 149 13.09 1.35 -6.30
N SER A 150 13.93 2.26 -6.78
CA SER A 150 13.50 3.53 -7.35
C SER A 150 12.70 3.39 -8.65
N SER A 151 11.94 4.43 -8.98
CA SER A 151 11.14 4.51 -10.21
C SER A 151 10.13 3.36 -10.37
N ASN A 152 9.47 2.95 -9.28
CA ASN A 152 8.40 1.95 -9.30
C ASN A 152 7.08 2.56 -8.79
N PHE A 153 6.07 1.74 -8.54
CA PHE A 153 4.75 2.14 -8.06
C PHE A 153 4.47 1.54 -6.67
N LEU A 154 5.50 1.50 -5.81
CA LEU A 154 5.37 1.02 -4.44
C LEU A 154 4.59 2.04 -3.60
N PHE A 155 3.72 1.57 -2.70
CA PHE A 155 2.85 2.42 -1.89
C PHE A 155 2.69 1.90 -0.47
N GLY A 156 2.03 2.68 0.39
CA GLY A 156 1.86 2.35 1.81
C GLY A 156 3.06 2.76 2.65
N SER A 157 3.30 2.03 3.73
CA SER A 157 4.39 2.30 4.66
C SER A 157 5.65 1.51 4.33
N ILE A 158 6.79 2.05 4.77
CA ILE A 158 8.05 1.32 4.74
C ILE A 158 8.06 0.34 5.93
N PRO A 159 8.26 -0.97 5.71
CA PRO A 159 8.05 -1.99 6.73
C PRO A 159 8.94 -1.82 7.97
N PRO A 160 8.37 -1.85 9.19
CA PRO A 160 9.16 -1.60 10.39
C PRO A 160 10.25 -2.64 10.62
N LYS A 161 10.04 -3.91 10.24
CA LYS A 161 11.04 -4.98 10.44
C LYS A 161 12.36 -4.75 9.70
N MET A 162 12.42 -3.79 8.77
CA MET A 162 13.66 -3.41 8.11
C MET A 162 14.72 -2.84 9.08
N PHE A 163 14.36 -2.46 10.31
CA PHE A 163 15.35 -2.12 11.35
C PHE A 163 16.39 -3.24 11.60
N THR A 164 16.09 -4.48 11.22
CA THR A 164 16.98 -5.65 11.38
C THR A 164 18.04 -5.78 10.27
N LEU A 165 18.00 -4.94 9.23
CA LEU A 165 18.97 -4.95 8.13
C LEU A 165 20.25 -4.19 8.55
N LEU A 166 20.95 -4.70 9.56
CA LEU A 166 22.05 -4.00 10.25
C LEU A 166 23.25 -3.66 9.35
N LYS A 167 23.37 -4.30 8.18
CA LYS A 167 24.44 -4.04 7.20
C LYS A 167 24.07 -2.97 6.18
N LEU A 168 22.83 -2.50 6.15
CA LEU A 168 22.33 -1.58 5.13
C LEU A 168 23.06 -0.23 5.22
N GLN A 169 23.69 0.15 4.11
CA GLN A 169 24.44 1.40 3.93
C GLN A 169 23.69 2.37 3.02
N THR A 170 23.13 1.86 1.94
CA THR A 170 22.40 2.66 0.94
C THR A 170 20.96 2.20 0.85
N PHE A 171 20.03 3.13 1.06
CA PHE A 171 18.60 2.87 0.97
C PHE A 171 17.91 3.92 0.08
N VAL A 172 17.50 3.48 -1.11
CA VAL A 172 16.95 4.33 -2.17
C VAL A 172 15.54 3.87 -2.55
N LEU A 173 14.56 4.75 -2.37
CA LEU A 173 13.14 4.55 -2.68
C LEU A 173 12.58 5.67 -3.57
N ASP A 174 13.46 6.41 -4.25
CA ASP A 174 13.13 7.55 -5.10
C ASP A 174 12.03 7.23 -6.12
N ASP A 175 11.19 8.22 -6.46
CA ASP A 175 10.19 8.14 -7.53
C ASP A 175 9.24 6.94 -7.36
N ASN A 176 8.58 6.86 -6.21
CA ASN A 176 7.54 5.86 -5.88
C ASN A 176 6.26 6.56 -5.36
N VAL A 177 5.34 5.83 -4.75
CA VAL A 177 4.05 6.33 -4.23
C VAL A 177 3.88 6.01 -2.73
N PHE A 178 4.97 5.90 -1.97
CA PHE A 178 4.91 5.72 -0.51
C PHE A 178 4.17 6.90 0.11
N ASN A 179 3.18 6.63 0.98
CA ASN A 179 2.20 7.63 1.41
C ASN A 179 1.94 7.65 2.93
N ASP A 180 2.85 7.07 3.68
CA ASP A 180 2.90 7.09 5.14
C ASP A 180 4.05 7.98 5.63
N THR A 181 4.43 7.89 6.90
CA THR A 181 5.51 8.68 7.49
C THR A 181 6.91 8.15 7.16
N VAL A 182 7.91 9.04 7.21
CA VAL A 182 9.32 8.64 7.20
C VAL A 182 9.59 7.83 8.48
N PRO A 183 10.18 6.62 8.41
CA PRO A 183 10.21 5.73 9.56
C PRO A 183 11.17 6.19 10.67
N SER A 184 10.70 6.21 11.91
CA SER A 184 11.52 6.64 13.05
C SER A 184 12.64 5.67 13.42
N TRP A 185 12.55 4.39 13.01
CA TRP A 185 13.56 3.36 13.31
C TRP A 185 14.81 3.42 12.43
N LEU A 186 14.90 4.35 11.47
CA LEU A 186 16.09 4.49 10.59
C LEU A 186 17.39 4.70 11.38
N ASN A 187 17.30 5.27 12.58
CA ASN A 187 18.43 5.41 13.52
C ASN A 187 18.95 4.10 14.11
N SER A 188 18.21 3.01 13.93
CA SER A 188 18.64 1.66 14.35
C SER A 188 19.60 1.01 13.36
N LEU A 189 19.81 1.61 12.18
CA LEU A 189 20.73 1.11 11.16
C LEU A 189 22.12 1.74 11.37
N PRO A 190 23.10 0.98 11.89
CA PRO A 190 24.36 1.56 12.35
C PRO A 190 25.28 2.03 11.21
N ASN A 191 25.08 1.51 10.00
CA ASN A 191 25.96 1.73 8.86
C ASN A 191 25.33 2.61 7.76
N LEU A 192 24.14 3.19 8.01
CA LEU A 192 23.40 3.90 6.97
C LEU A 192 24.13 5.20 6.58
N THR A 193 24.58 5.30 5.32
CA THR A 193 25.29 6.46 4.77
C THR A 193 24.44 7.25 3.77
N THR A 194 23.58 6.57 3.02
CA THR A 194 22.77 7.19 1.96
C THR A 194 21.31 6.84 2.16
N LEU A 195 20.46 7.87 2.32
CA LEU A 195 19.02 7.74 2.44
C LEU A 195 18.33 8.64 1.42
N ARG A 196 17.65 8.03 0.44
CA ARG A 196 16.93 8.76 -0.60
C ARG A 196 15.51 8.24 -0.75
N MET A 197 14.53 9.13 -0.60
CA MET A 197 13.11 8.84 -0.76
C MET A 197 12.39 9.95 -1.53
N LYS A 198 13.10 10.58 -2.47
CA LYS A 198 12.58 11.76 -3.18
C LYS A 198 11.35 11.42 -4.01
N LYS A 199 10.50 12.41 -4.27
CA LYS A 199 9.34 12.27 -5.17
C LYS A 199 8.44 11.09 -4.80
N ASN A 200 8.02 11.07 -3.53
CA ASN A 200 7.00 10.17 -3.01
C ASN A 200 5.81 10.99 -2.50
N ARG A 201 4.93 10.40 -1.69
CA ARG A 201 3.84 11.08 -0.98
C ARG A 201 4.02 10.98 0.54
N LEU A 202 5.27 10.90 1.00
CA LEU A 202 5.58 10.73 2.42
C LEU A 202 5.07 11.95 3.18
N LYS A 203 4.40 11.73 4.30
CA LYS A 203 3.67 12.77 5.04
C LYS A 203 3.98 12.73 6.53
N GLY A 204 3.44 13.70 7.28
CA GLY A 204 3.65 13.80 8.72
C GLY A 204 4.98 14.47 9.08
N PRO A 205 5.33 14.51 10.37
CA PRO A 205 6.46 15.29 10.85
C PRO A 205 7.80 14.71 10.38
N PHE A 206 8.80 15.58 10.16
CA PHE A 206 10.19 15.17 9.98
C PHE A 206 10.65 14.35 11.21
N PRO A 207 11.23 13.15 11.04
CA PRO A 207 11.58 12.29 12.16
C PRO A 207 12.86 12.77 12.85
N SER A 208 12.75 13.22 14.10
CA SER A 208 13.89 13.67 14.90
C SER A 208 14.94 12.58 15.13
N SER A 209 14.58 11.30 14.98
CA SER A 209 15.53 10.20 15.07
C SER A 209 16.65 10.25 14.03
N ILE A 210 16.48 10.97 12.92
CA ILE A 210 17.54 11.17 11.91
C ILE A 210 18.79 11.81 12.53
N GLU A 211 18.66 12.64 13.57
CA GLU A 211 19.80 13.20 14.32
C GLU A 211 20.74 12.13 14.89
N GLY A 212 20.22 10.92 15.12
CA GLY A 212 21.00 9.79 15.63
C GLY A 212 21.89 9.10 14.59
N ILE A 213 21.67 9.35 13.28
CA ILE A 213 22.33 8.64 12.17
C ILE A 213 23.66 9.34 11.83
N LYS A 214 24.65 9.24 12.72
CA LYS A 214 25.94 9.95 12.58
C LYS A 214 26.76 9.54 11.34
N THR A 215 26.43 8.40 10.74
CA THR A 215 27.06 7.87 9.52
C THR A 215 26.53 8.50 8.24
N LEU A 216 25.43 9.28 8.30
CA LEU A 216 24.74 9.80 7.13
C LEU A 216 25.62 10.81 6.36
N VAL A 217 25.69 10.63 5.04
CA VAL A 217 26.46 11.43 4.08
C VAL A 217 25.52 12.11 3.07
N ASP A 218 24.51 11.40 2.60
CA ASP A 218 23.51 11.87 1.63
C ASP A 218 22.09 11.64 2.19
N LEU A 219 21.34 12.73 2.37
CA LEU A 219 19.93 12.73 2.74
C LEU A 219 19.09 13.48 1.71
N ASP A 220 18.24 12.76 0.98
CA ASP A 220 17.30 13.33 0.01
C ASP A 220 15.87 12.87 0.32
N LEU A 221 15.06 13.78 0.88
CA LEU A 221 13.63 13.58 1.12
C LEU A 221 12.78 14.58 0.32
N SER A 222 13.35 15.11 -0.77
CA SER A 222 12.71 16.16 -1.56
C SER A 222 11.42 15.73 -2.25
N SER A 223 10.56 16.71 -2.56
CA SER A 223 9.30 16.52 -3.28
C SER A 223 8.37 15.51 -2.61
N ASN A 224 8.04 15.76 -1.34
CA ASN A 224 7.14 14.95 -0.52
C ASN A 224 6.11 15.87 0.17
N GLU A 225 5.35 15.33 1.13
CA GLU A 225 4.39 16.07 1.96
C GLU A 225 4.83 16.15 3.43
N ILE A 226 6.14 16.08 3.70
CA ILE A 226 6.71 16.09 5.06
C ILE A 226 6.49 17.47 5.68
N SER A 227 6.05 17.50 6.94
CA SER A 227 5.72 18.72 7.67
C SER A 227 6.47 18.80 9.01
N GLY A 228 6.14 19.81 9.82
CA GLY A 228 6.74 20.01 11.13
C GLY A 228 8.11 20.70 11.07
N ASP A 229 8.79 20.66 12.21
CA ASP A 229 10.02 21.40 12.47
C ASP A 229 11.24 20.54 12.20
N LEU A 230 12.32 21.17 11.71
CA LEU A 230 13.62 20.51 11.62
C LEU A 230 14.36 20.61 12.95
N PRO A 231 14.94 19.51 13.44
CA PRO A 231 15.63 19.50 14.71
C PRO A 231 17.10 19.95 14.50
N ASP A 232 17.96 19.86 15.51
CA ASP A 232 19.37 20.29 15.38
C ASP A 232 20.18 19.25 14.62
N LEU A 233 20.54 19.56 13.37
CA LEU A 233 21.30 18.66 12.50
C LEU A 233 22.81 18.78 12.66
N SER A 234 23.31 19.63 13.57
CA SER A 234 24.75 19.87 13.75
C SER A 234 25.55 18.61 14.15
N SER A 235 24.87 17.61 14.72
CA SER A 235 25.43 16.32 15.11
C SER A 235 25.80 15.41 13.93
N LEU A 236 25.24 15.66 12.74
CA LEU A 236 25.45 14.88 11.52
C LEU A 236 26.76 15.30 10.82
N THR A 237 27.89 15.09 11.48
CA THR A 237 29.21 15.62 11.07
C THR A 237 29.70 15.10 9.72
N ASN A 238 29.21 13.94 9.27
CA ASN A 238 29.56 13.35 7.98
C ASN A 238 28.66 13.81 6.82
N LEU A 239 27.57 14.51 7.11
CA LEU A 239 26.57 14.89 6.10
C LEU A 239 27.17 15.87 5.09
N LYS A 240 27.03 15.55 3.80
CA LYS A 240 27.52 16.33 2.66
C LYS A 240 26.40 16.91 1.83
N LEU A 241 25.30 16.19 1.68
CA LEU A 241 24.12 16.62 0.94
C LEU A 241 22.88 16.54 1.83
N LEU A 242 22.15 17.65 1.93
CA LEU A 242 20.83 17.72 2.54
C LEU A 242 19.83 18.31 1.51
N ASP A 243 18.90 17.49 1.03
CA ASP A 243 17.84 17.92 0.12
C ASP A 243 16.46 17.63 0.71
N LEU A 244 15.77 18.70 1.11
CA LEU A 244 14.42 18.68 1.66
C LEU A 244 13.47 19.56 0.85
N ARG A 245 13.85 19.94 -0.37
CA ARG A 245 13.07 20.89 -1.19
C ARG A 245 11.67 20.36 -1.50
N GLY A 246 10.69 21.26 -1.65
CA GLY A 246 9.34 20.87 -2.08
C GLY A 246 8.63 19.99 -1.07
N ASN A 247 8.59 20.42 0.19
CA ASN A 247 7.87 19.79 1.28
C ASN A 247 6.95 20.83 1.96
N LYS A 248 6.39 20.48 3.12
CA LYS A 248 5.54 21.35 3.96
C LYS A 248 6.25 21.69 5.28
N LEU A 249 7.59 21.75 5.28
CA LEU A 249 8.41 22.03 6.47
C LEU A 249 8.26 23.50 6.88
N GLY A 250 8.19 23.76 8.18
CA GLY A 250 7.90 25.09 8.74
C GLY A 250 8.87 25.54 9.82
N SER A 251 8.43 26.54 10.60
CA SER A 251 9.15 27.19 11.71
C SER A 251 10.47 27.87 11.35
N HIS A 252 11.61 27.48 11.91
CA HIS A 252 12.90 28.15 11.72
C HIS A 252 13.87 27.22 11.00
N LEU A 253 14.84 27.81 10.29
CA LEU A 253 15.94 27.06 9.70
C LEU A 253 16.76 26.36 10.81
N PRO A 254 17.14 25.09 10.64
CA PRO A 254 17.90 24.34 11.65
C PRO A 254 19.36 24.78 11.68
N THR A 255 20.04 24.45 12.76
CA THR A 255 21.51 24.43 12.80
C THR A 255 22.05 23.31 11.93
N LEU A 256 23.04 23.62 11.08
CA LEU A 256 23.59 22.71 10.09
C LEU A 256 25.00 22.25 10.47
N PRO A 257 25.41 21.03 10.07
CA PRO A 257 26.76 20.53 10.31
C PRO A 257 27.80 21.29 9.47
N LYS A 258 28.98 21.55 10.05
CA LYS A 258 30.06 22.33 9.40
C LYS A 258 30.64 21.68 8.14
N GLY A 259 30.48 20.37 8.00
CA GLY A 259 31.02 19.58 6.89
C GLY A 259 30.15 19.56 5.63
N LEU A 260 29.03 20.28 5.62
CA LEU A 260 28.01 20.22 4.58
C LEU A 260 28.45 20.93 3.29
N LEU A 261 28.16 20.33 2.14
CA LEU A 261 28.53 20.85 0.82
C LEU A 261 27.33 21.44 0.09
N MET A 262 26.18 20.79 0.17
CA MET A 262 24.98 21.19 -0.55
C MET A 262 23.74 21.12 0.33
N VAL A 263 22.94 22.19 0.28
CA VAL A 263 21.71 22.35 1.07
C VAL A 263 20.59 22.88 0.19
N PHE A 264 19.50 22.14 0.12
CA PHE A 264 18.30 22.53 -0.61
C PHE A 264 17.09 22.46 0.31
N LEU A 265 16.62 23.62 0.73
CA LEU A 265 15.47 23.81 1.62
C LEU A 265 14.36 24.60 0.93
N ASN A 266 14.49 24.83 -0.38
CA ASN A 266 13.60 25.68 -1.14
C ASN A 266 12.19 25.08 -1.32
N ASN A 267 11.20 25.92 -1.58
CA ASN A 267 9.80 25.52 -1.75
C ASN A 267 9.27 24.78 -0.52
N ASN A 268 9.33 25.45 0.64
CA ASN A 268 8.82 25.02 1.94
C ASN A 268 8.08 26.19 2.60
N SER A 269 7.86 26.13 3.91
CA SER A 269 7.22 27.17 4.71
C SER A 269 8.11 27.66 5.86
N PHE A 270 9.44 27.66 5.68
CA PHE A 270 10.38 28.16 6.70
C PHE A 270 10.18 29.66 6.95
N MET A 271 10.17 30.05 8.22
CA MET A 271 10.01 31.40 8.75
C MET A 271 11.24 31.82 9.57
N GLY A 272 11.19 33.01 10.16
CA GLY A 272 12.27 33.52 11.00
C GLY A 272 13.45 34.06 10.18
N GLU A 273 14.62 34.16 10.78
CA GLU A 273 15.82 34.71 10.14
C GLU A 273 16.77 33.62 9.66
N ILE A 274 17.62 33.94 8.68
CA ILE A 274 18.72 33.06 8.28
C ILE A 274 19.77 33.05 9.42
N PRO A 275 20.11 31.90 10.03
CA PRO A 275 21.02 31.84 11.16
C PRO A 275 22.40 32.39 10.81
N THR A 276 22.97 33.24 11.69
CA THR A 276 24.31 33.80 11.48
C THR A 276 25.41 32.73 11.45
N GLN A 277 25.16 31.59 12.10
CA GLN A 277 26.03 30.41 12.08
C GLN A 277 26.23 29.84 10.68
N TYR A 278 25.33 30.11 9.71
CA TYR A 278 25.52 29.67 8.33
C TYR A 278 26.74 30.33 7.68
N GLY A 279 27.15 31.50 8.16
CA GLY A 279 28.42 32.15 7.77
C GLY A 279 29.69 31.40 8.23
N GLN A 280 29.56 30.29 8.97
CA GLN A 280 30.68 29.46 9.41
C GLN A 280 30.79 28.13 8.62
N LEU A 281 29.90 27.91 7.64
CA LEU A 281 29.86 26.69 6.82
C LEU A 281 30.90 26.76 5.69
N ASN A 282 32.18 26.77 6.03
CA ASN A 282 33.27 27.04 5.09
C ASN A 282 33.39 26.03 3.93
N GLN A 283 32.80 24.83 4.07
CA GLN A 283 32.78 23.81 3.02
C GLN A 283 31.56 23.91 2.09
N LEU A 284 30.59 24.77 2.42
CA LEU A 284 29.33 24.90 1.68
C LEU A 284 29.59 25.45 0.29
N GLN A 285 29.07 24.76 -0.72
CA GLN A 285 29.21 25.08 -2.15
C GLN A 285 27.87 25.54 -2.74
N HIS A 286 26.76 24.97 -2.27
CA HIS A 286 25.42 25.28 -2.77
C HIS A 286 24.44 25.42 -1.62
N ILE A 287 23.75 26.56 -1.57
CA ILE A 287 22.60 26.76 -0.68
C ILE A 287 21.42 27.35 -1.44
N ASP A 288 20.28 26.68 -1.35
CA ASP A 288 19.00 27.17 -1.86
C ASP A 288 17.95 27.14 -0.73
N VAL A 289 17.55 28.33 -0.30
CA VAL A 289 16.47 28.54 0.68
C VAL A 289 15.32 29.36 0.06
N SER A 290 15.27 29.43 -1.27
CA SER A 290 14.26 30.20 -2.00
C SER A 290 12.84 29.67 -1.82
N PHE A 291 11.83 30.49 -2.14
CA PHE A 291 10.41 30.11 -2.00
C PHE A 291 10.09 29.62 -0.58
N ASN A 292 10.36 30.48 0.39
CA ASN A 292 10.02 30.31 1.80
C ASN A 292 9.44 31.62 2.35
N MET A 293 9.26 31.70 3.67
CA MET A 293 8.75 32.88 4.38
C MET A 293 9.84 33.50 5.28
N LEU A 294 11.11 33.41 4.89
CA LEU A 294 12.24 33.93 5.66
C LEU A 294 12.20 35.45 5.74
N THR A 295 12.60 36.00 6.88
CA THR A 295 12.58 37.41 7.25
C THR A 295 13.96 37.85 7.74
N GLY A 296 14.08 39.12 8.15
CA GLY A 296 15.34 39.66 8.67
C GLY A 296 16.35 39.97 7.56
N LYS A 297 17.56 40.34 7.98
CA LYS A 297 18.66 40.70 7.09
C LYS A 297 19.53 39.48 6.80
N PRO A 298 19.86 39.18 5.53
CA PRO A 298 20.82 38.12 5.19
C PRO A 298 22.18 38.35 5.88
N PRO A 299 22.76 37.34 6.56
CA PRO A 299 24.08 37.46 7.18
C PRO A 299 25.17 37.81 6.15
N PRO A 300 25.94 38.90 6.33
CA PRO A 300 27.03 39.25 5.42
C PRO A 300 28.06 38.13 5.22
N GLU A 301 28.33 37.36 6.28
CA GLU A 301 29.29 36.24 6.28
C GLU A 301 28.87 35.11 5.34
N LEU A 302 27.57 34.99 5.02
CA LEU A 302 27.09 33.99 4.06
C LEU A 302 27.61 34.27 2.64
N PHE A 303 27.73 35.54 2.26
CA PHE A 303 28.21 35.96 0.94
C PHE A 303 29.72 35.81 0.78
N SER A 304 30.47 35.82 1.90
CA SER A 304 31.94 35.75 1.91
C SER A 304 32.48 34.33 2.12
N LEU A 305 31.61 33.32 2.22
CA LEU A 305 32.01 31.93 2.39
C LEU A 305 33.02 31.50 1.31
N PRO A 306 34.12 30.82 1.69
CA PRO A 306 35.24 30.59 0.78
C PRO A 306 34.93 29.61 -0.35
N SER A 307 34.08 28.61 -0.08
CA SER A 307 33.74 27.54 -1.04
C SER A 307 32.41 27.75 -1.75
N LEU A 308 31.64 28.79 -1.40
CA LEU A 308 30.27 28.95 -1.86
C LEU A 308 30.26 29.39 -3.33
N ALA A 309 29.57 28.61 -4.17
CA ALA A 309 29.40 28.87 -5.59
C ALA A 309 27.97 29.29 -5.95
N HIS A 310 26.96 28.74 -5.28
CA HIS A 310 25.56 29.00 -5.58
C HIS A 310 24.80 29.41 -4.32
N LEU A 311 24.24 30.63 -4.35
CA LEU A 311 23.45 31.21 -3.27
C LEU A 311 22.08 31.62 -3.82
N ASN A 312 21.02 30.94 -3.41
CA ASN A 312 19.66 31.28 -3.79
C ASN A 312 18.79 31.60 -2.57
N LEU A 313 18.43 32.87 -2.44
CA LEU A 313 17.60 33.46 -1.38
C LEU A 313 16.26 33.99 -1.93
N ALA A 314 15.95 33.72 -3.21
CA ALA A 314 14.86 34.35 -3.92
C ALA A 314 13.48 34.03 -3.31
N SER A 315 12.49 34.89 -3.57
CA SER A 315 11.09 34.63 -3.20
C SER A 315 10.93 34.35 -1.69
N ASN A 316 11.36 35.30 -0.88
CA ASN A 316 11.23 35.31 0.58
C ASN A 316 10.71 36.70 1.04
N THR A 317 10.75 36.98 2.34
CA THR A 317 10.41 38.29 2.92
C THR A 317 11.62 38.96 3.59
N LEU A 318 12.82 38.70 3.09
CA LEU A 318 14.08 39.25 3.60
C LEU A 318 14.07 40.78 3.45
N LYS A 319 14.53 41.50 4.48
CA LYS A 319 14.40 42.95 4.58
C LYS A 319 15.67 43.62 5.07
N GLY A 320 15.68 44.95 4.99
CA GLY A 320 16.82 45.78 5.38
C GLY A 320 17.83 45.96 4.24
N SER A 321 18.91 46.66 4.52
CA SER A 321 19.96 46.94 3.55
C SER A 321 21.13 45.97 3.66
N LEU A 322 21.65 45.55 2.50
CA LEU A 322 22.96 44.91 2.43
C LEU A 322 24.04 45.97 2.68
N SER A 323 25.17 45.58 3.27
CA SER A 323 26.26 46.52 3.57
C SER A 323 26.96 46.94 2.28
N ASP A 324 27.25 48.23 2.11
CA ASP A 324 28.04 48.70 0.95
C ASP A 324 29.47 48.10 0.94
N ASN A 325 29.98 47.75 2.13
CA ASN A 325 31.27 47.07 2.33
C ASN A 325 31.15 45.53 2.36
N LEU A 326 30.12 44.96 1.75
CA LEU A 326 29.96 43.51 1.67
C LEU A 326 31.08 42.90 0.82
N ASN A 327 31.75 41.88 1.35
CA ASN A 327 32.73 41.10 0.61
C ASN A 327 32.08 39.82 0.07
N CYS A 328 32.18 39.60 -1.24
CA CYS A 328 31.73 38.37 -1.86
C CYS A 328 32.88 37.37 -1.99
N GLY A 329 32.61 36.08 -1.73
CA GLY A 329 33.56 34.99 -1.91
C GLY A 329 34.06 34.89 -3.36
N ARG A 330 35.28 34.39 -3.55
CA ARG A 330 35.91 34.27 -4.89
C ARG A 330 35.25 33.22 -5.77
N ASN A 331 34.72 32.16 -5.16
CA ASN A 331 34.08 31.06 -5.88
C ASN A 331 32.60 31.31 -6.17
N LEU A 332 32.04 32.44 -5.73
CA LEU A 332 30.61 32.72 -5.82
C LEU A 332 30.22 33.07 -7.27
N GLU A 333 29.58 32.13 -7.95
CA GLU A 333 29.21 32.19 -9.37
C GLU A 333 27.76 32.60 -9.59
N PHE A 334 26.85 32.17 -8.71
CA PHE A 334 25.41 32.45 -8.83
C PHE A 334 24.86 33.03 -7.53
N VAL A 335 24.15 34.14 -7.64
CA VAL A 335 23.44 34.79 -6.54
C VAL A 335 22.04 35.19 -6.99
N ASP A 336 21.02 34.71 -6.29
CA ASP A 336 19.64 35.16 -6.49
C ASP A 336 19.05 35.67 -5.19
N ILE A 337 18.82 36.98 -5.11
CA ILE A 337 18.14 37.68 -4.01
C ILE A 337 16.80 38.26 -4.47
N SER A 338 16.30 37.86 -5.63
CA SER A 338 15.09 38.42 -6.24
C SER A 338 13.83 38.16 -5.39
N ASN A 339 12.78 38.96 -5.61
CA ASN A 339 11.47 38.83 -4.97
C ASN A 339 11.56 38.79 -3.44
N ASN A 340 12.09 39.86 -2.86
CA ASN A 340 12.27 40.05 -1.41
C ASN A 340 11.87 41.50 -1.05
N ARG A 341 12.20 41.95 0.16
CA ARG A 341 11.97 43.33 0.63
C ARG A 341 13.27 44.05 0.98
N LEU A 342 14.36 43.73 0.27
CA LEU A 342 15.66 44.36 0.48
C LEU A 342 15.62 45.83 0.02
N MET A 343 16.33 46.68 0.75
CA MET A 343 16.32 48.13 0.55
C MET A 343 17.75 48.68 0.43
N GLY A 344 17.88 49.92 -0.03
CA GLY A 344 19.18 50.60 -0.12
C GLY A 344 19.95 50.27 -1.39
N SER A 345 21.25 50.50 -1.39
CA SER A 345 22.11 50.28 -2.55
C SER A 345 22.46 48.79 -2.74
N LEU A 346 22.74 48.37 -3.97
CA LEU A 346 23.28 47.04 -4.25
C LEU A 346 24.81 47.08 -4.05
N PRO A 347 25.40 46.24 -3.16
CA PRO A 347 26.83 46.26 -2.92
C PRO A 347 27.65 46.01 -4.19
N SER A 348 28.84 46.64 -4.28
CA SER A 348 29.68 46.60 -5.49
C SER A 348 30.07 45.18 -5.92
N CYS A 349 30.29 44.27 -4.97
CA CYS A 349 30.60 42.87 -5.28
C CYS A 349 29.43 42.07 -5.87
N LEU A 350 28.21 42.61 -5.78
CA LEU A 350 27.00 42.06 -6.40
C LEU A 350 26.55 42.86 -7.63
N ASN A 351 27.35 43.84 -8.09
CA ASN A 351 27.03 44.60 -9.28
C ASN A 351 27.56 43.88 -10.53
N SER A 352 26.67 43.67 -11.52
CA SER A 352 26.93 42.99 -12.79
C SER A 352 27.97 43.67 -13.68
N GLU A 353 28.38 44.90 -13.34
CA GLU A 353 29.42 45.66 -14.06
C GLU A 353 30.85 45.26 -13.66
N THR A 354 31.01 44.43 -12.63
CA THR A 354 32.31 43.85 -12.26
C THR A 354 32.65 42.71 -13.23
N ARG A 355 33.90 42.65 -13.70
CA ARG A 355 34.41 41.74 -14.76
C ARG A 355 34.40 40.23 -14.40
N ASP A 356 33.59 39.81 -13.43
CA ASP A 356 33.45 38.41 -13.05
C ASP A 356 32.23 37.82 -13.77
N ASN A 357 32.34 36.60 -14.33
CA ASN A 357 31.25 35.86 -15.01
C ASN A 357 30.09 35.44 -14.07
N ARG A 358 29.79 36.22 -13.02
CA ARG A 358 28.77 35.89 -12.02
C ARG A 358 27.37 36.19 -12.54
N VAL A 359 26.44 35.29 -12.26
CA VAL A 359 25.02 35.48 -12.56
C VAL A 359 24.33 36.01 -11.30
N ILE A 360 23.84 37.24 -11.36
CA ILE A 360 23.24 37.93 -10.22
C ILE A 360 21.82 38.35 -10.55
N LYS A 361 20.87 37.92 -9.72
CA LYS A 361 19.44 38.24 -9.86
C LYS A 361 18.95 38.96 -8.60
N PHE A 362 18.35 40.14 -8.78
CA PHE A 362 17.93 41.00 -7.67
C PHE A 362 16.62 41.77 -7.94
N SER A 363 15.88 41.43 -9.01
CA SER A 363 14.58 42.03 -9.32
C SER A 363 13.55 41.80 -8.21
N GLY A 364 12.49 42.61 -8.13
CA GLY A 364 11.41 42.43 -7.16
C GLY A 364 11.80 42.76 -5.71
N ASN A 365 12.74 43.68 -5.50
CA ASN A 365 13.09 44.27 -4.20
C ASN A 365 12.74 45.77 -4.19
N CYS A 366 13.28 46.55 -3.25
CA CYS A 366 13.22 48.01 -3.25
C CYS A 366 14.63 48.63 -3.24
N LEU A 367 15.50 48.13 -4.11
CA LEU A 367 16.89 48.60 -4.23
C LEU A 367 16.96 49.93 -5.00
N SER A 368 17.85 50.82 -4.57
CA SER A 368 18.09 52.15 -5.17
C SER A 368 18.92 52.05 -6.46
N ILE A 369 18.46 51.28 -7.45
CA ILE A 369 19.13 51.09 -8.74
C ILE A 369 18.17 51.39 -9.90
N ALA A 370 18.61 52.21 -10.86
CA ALA A 370 17.77 52.64 -11.98
C ALA A 370 17.64 51.54 -13.05
N GLY A 371 16.46 51.41 -13.67
CA GLY A 371 16.25 50.57 -14.87
C GLY A 371 15.96 49.08 -14.61
N HIS A 372 15.99 48.61 -13.37
CA HIS A 372 15.60 47.24 -13.03
C HIS A 372 14.18 47.19 -12.44
N HIS A 373 13.48 46.05 -12.61
CA HIS A 373 12.14 45.81 -12.07
C HIS A 373 12.14 45.78 -10.53
N GLN A 374 12.21 46.95 -9.90
CA GLN A 374 12.15 47.16 -8.45
C GLN A 374 10.81 47.76 -8.05
N HIS A 375 10.36 47.46 -6.85
CA HIS A 375 9.20 48.07 -6.22
C HIS A 375 9.57 49.44 -5.60
N PRO A 376 8.60 50.35 -5.47
CA PRO A 376 8.80 51.60 -4.75
C PRO A 376 9.08 51.32 -3.26
N GLU A 377 9.83 52.20 -2.61
CA GLU A 377 10.27 52.03 -1.22
C GLU A 377 9.12 51.77 -0.23
N SER A 378 7.92 52.33 -0.49
CA SER A 378 6.71 52.12 0.30
C SER A 378 6.33 50.64 0.42
N TYR A 379 6.50 49.86 -0.66
CA TYR A 379 6.23 48.43 -0.67
C TYR A 379 7.05 47.67 0.38
N CYS A 380 8.32 48.03 0.57
CA CYS A 380 9.20 47.35 1.52
C CYS A 380 9.05 47.86 2.96
N ARG A 381 8.62 49.12 3.17
CA ARG A 381 8.37 49.68 4.51
C ARG A 381 7.02 49.27 5.10
N GLU A 382 5.98 49.12 4.28
CA GLU A 382 4.63 48.76 4.73
C GLU A 382 4.46 47.24 4.87
N PHE A 383 4.88 46.69 6.01
CA PHE A 383 4.47 45.35 6.44
C PHE A 383 4.04 45.37 7.90
N LYS A 384 2.82 45.85 8.16
CA LYS A 384 2.12 45.52 9.41
C LYS A 384 1.65 44.07 9.29
N VAL A 385 2.35 43.18 9.96
CA VAL A 385 1.83 41.84 10.26
C VAL A 385 0.51 42.06 11.00
N HIS A 386 -0.62 41.69 10.39
CA HIS A 386 -1.84 41.43 11.15
C HIS A 386 -1.59 40.15 11.97
N VAL A 387 -0.80 40.29 13.04
CA VAL A 387 -0.83 39.33 14.14
C VAL A 387 -2.21 39.51 14.75
N TYR A 388 -3.08 38.52 14.57
CA TYR A 388 -4.19 38.32 15.49
C TYR A 388 -3.56 38.05 16.86
N LYS A 389 -3.20 39.12 17.58
CA LYS A 389 -3.10 39.05 19.03
C LYS A 389 -4.52 38.83 19.50
N SER A 390 -4.81 37.61 19.92
CA SER A 390 -5.89 37.37 20.86
C SER A 390 -5.56 38.22 22.09
N ASN A 391 -6.20 39.37 22.17
CA ASN A 391 -6.42 40.04 23.43
C ASN A 391 -7.85 40.58 23.41
N ASN A 392 -8.61 40.15 24.41
CA ASN A 392 -9.94 40.61 24.76
C ASN A 392 -10.11 42.11 24.52
N GLY A 393 -11.13 42.48 23.76
CA GLY A 393 -11.51 43.88 23.57
C GLY A 393 -12.53 44.03 22.46
N GLY A 394 -13.80 43.79 22.79
CA GLY A 394 -14.91 43.89 21.84
C GLY A 394 -15.05 45.30 21.25
N LYS A 395 -15.16 45.35 19.92
CA LYS A 395 -16.06 46.18 19.09
C LYS A 395 -15.47 46.26 17.68
N GLY A 396 -15.93 45.37 16.80
CA GLY A 396 -15.51 45.34 15.39
C GLY A 396 -16.05 44.17 14.55
N ILE A 397 -16.97 43.36 15.08
CA ILE A 397 -17.44 42.12 14.41
C ILE A 397 -18.66 42.39 13.50
N GLY A 398 -19.32 43.54 13.60
CA GLY A 398 -20.58 43.79 12.87
C GLY A 398 -20.44 43.98 11.37
N VAL A 399 -19.32 44.53 10.88
CA VAL A 399 -19.20 44.95 9.47
C VAL A 399 -18.68 43.81 8.57
N SER A 400 -17.79 42.95 9.08
CA SER A 400 -17.22 41.85 8.29
C SER A 400 -18.14 40.62 8.18
N VAL A 401 -18.97 40.36 9.21
CA VAL A 401 -19.96 39.27 9.16
C VAL A 401 -21.09 39.62 8.18
N GLY A 402 -21.51 40.89 8.12
CA GLY A 402 -22.53 41.35 7.16
C GLY A 402 -22.10 41.19 5.70
N LEU A 403 -20.83 41.43 5.39
CA LEU A 403 -20.30 41.28 4.03
C LEU A 403 -20.24 39.80 3.59
N ILE A 404 -19.82 38.91 4.48
CA ILE A 404 -19.72 37.47 4.21
C ILE A 404 -21.12 36.85 4.06
N VAL A 405 -22.06 37.23 4.92
CA VAL A 405 -23.46 36.78 4.82
C VAL A 405 -24.10 37.35 3.55
N GLY A 406 -23.83 38.61 3.20
CA GLY A 406 -24.32 39.22 1.97
C GLY A 406 -23.82 38.51 0.71
N ILE A 407 -22.54 38.16 0.65
CA ILE A 407 -21.95 37.40 -0.46
C ILE A 407 -22.54 35.99 -0.52
N ALA A 408 -22.70 35.31 0.61
CA ALA A 408 -23.31 33.98 0.65
C ALA A 408 -24.77 33.99 0.16
N VAL A 409 -25.55 34.99 0.57
CA VAL A 409 -26.94 35.16 0.10
C VAL A 409 -26.99 35.47 -1.39
N LEU A 410 -26.06 36.28 -1.91
CA LEU A 410 -25.98 36.59 -3.34
C LEU A 410 -25.68 35.34 -4.19
N ILE A 411 -24.78 34.48 -3.71
CA ILE A 411 -24.42 33.22 -4.38
C ILE A 411 -25.61 32.26 -4.39
N VAL A 412 -26.35 32.17 -3.29
CA VAL A 412 -27.55 31.33 -3.20
C VAL A 412 -28.65 31.85 -4.14
N LEU A 413 -28.85 33.16 -4.22
CA LEU A 413 -29.83 33.75 -5.13
C LEU A 413 -29.45 33.55 -6.61
N LEU A 414 -28.17 33.64 -6.95
CA LEU A 414 -27.68 33.33 -8.31
C LEU A 414 -27.86 31.85 -8.66
N ALA A 415 -27.62 30.93 -7.72
CA ALA A 415 -27.85 29.51 -7.91
C ALA A 415 -29.34 29.17 -8.10
N ILE A 416 -30.23 29.82 -7.34
CA ILE A 416 -31.68 29.69 -7.50
C ILE A 416 -32.13 30.28 -8.85
N GLY A 417 -31.58 31.43 -9.26
CA GLY A 417 -31.82 32.02 -10.57
C GLY A 417 -31.43 31.08 -11.71
N LEU A 418 -30.24 30.46 -11.63
CA LEU A 418 -29.77 29.45 -12.58
C LEU A 418 -30.67 28.20 -12.59
N LEU A 419 -31.16 27.74 -11.44
CA LEU A 419 -32.11 26.63 -11.36
C LEU A 419 -33.47 26.96 -12.00
N ILE A 420 -33.97 28.19 -11.84
CA ILE A 420 -35.22 28.65 -12.45
C ILE A 420 -35.05 28.80 -13.96
N VAL A 421 -33.90 29.31 -14.42
CA VAL A 421 -33.56 29.44 -15.84
C VAL A 421 -33.38 28.06 -16.47
N CYS A 422 -32.66 27.12 -15.83
CA CYS A 422 -32.55 25.73 -16.27
C CYS A 422 -33.91 25.02 -16.30
N ARG A 423 -34.82 25.32 -15.37
CA ARG A 423 -36.21 24.82 -15.39
C ARG A 423 -37.10 25.46 -16.46
N ARG A 424 -36.81 26.70 -16.89
CA ARG A 424 -37.55 27.41 -17.95
C ARG A 424 -37.03 27.13 -19.36
N TYR A 425 -35.74 26.81 -19.52
CA TYR A 425 -35.11 26.55 -20.82
C TYR A 425 -34.94 25.06 -21.17
N CYS A 426 -35.27 24.14 -20.26
CA CYS A 426 -35.54 22.74 -20.61
C CYS A 426 -37.05 22.54 -20.80
N PRO A 427 -37.57 22.47 -22.05
CA PRO A 427 -38.95 22.09 -22.27
C PRO A 427 -39.14 20.61 -21.87
N ARG A 428 -40.03 20.40 -20.90
CA ARG A 428 -40.77 19.14 -20.71
C ARG A 428 -41.55 18.85 -22.00
N LEU A 429 -41.24 17.75 -22.67
CA LEU A 429 -42.21 17.04 -23.51
C LEU A 429 -42.69 15.80 -22.72
N ILE A 430 -43.98 15.84 -22.43
CA ILE A 430 -44.88 14.86 -21.78
C ILE A 430 -45.25 13.83 -22.89
N SER A 431 -45.65 12.56 -22.72
CA SER A 431 -46.64 11.94 -21.84
C SER A 431 -46.64 10.42 -22.01
N GLU A 432 -47.07 9.73 -20.96
CA GLU A 432 -47.57 8.36 -20.94
C GLU A 432 -48.77 8.13 -21.87
N GLN A 433 -48.97 6.87 -22.30
CA GLN A 433 -50.22 6.16 -22.00
C GLN A 433 -50.05 4.63 -22.07
N HIS A 434 -50.45 3.98 -20.97
CA HIS A 434 -50.79 2.57 -20.88
C HIS A 434 -51.83 2.18 -21.94
N LEU A 435 -51.62 1.06 -22.65
CA LEU A 435 -52.69 0.17 -23.12
C LEU A 435 -52.19 -1.29 -23.06
N LEU A 436 -52.94 -2.09 -22.29
CA LEU A 436 -52.87 -3.54 -22.10
C LEU A 436 -52.88 -4.33 -23.41
N GLN A 437 -52.27 -5.54 -23.43
CA GLN A 437 -52.91 -6.88 -23.60
C GLN A 437 -51.82 -7.97 -23.81
N LYS A 438 -51.63 -8.92 -22.89
CA LYS A 438 -52.15 -10.31 -22.84
C LYS A 438 -51.81 -11.21 -24.07
N SER A 439 -50.88 -12.15 -23.84
CA SER A 439 -50.77 -13.58 -24.23
C SER A 439 -51.16 -14.15 -25.62
N VAL A 440 -50.42 -15.22 -25.97
CA VAL A 440 -50.67 -16.43 -26.82
C VAL A 440 -50.27 -16.40 -28.33
N PRO A 441 -50.06 -17.55 -29.02
CA PRO A 441 -48.75 -18.08 -29.46
C PRO A 441 -48.70 -18.30 -31.01
N GLU A 442 -47.83 -19.20 -31.51
CA GLU A 442 -47.64 -19.68 -32.91
C GLU A 442 -46.53 -19.01 -33.73
N ASN A 443 -45.86 -19.64 -34.69
CA ASN A 443 -45.34 -21.00 -34.88
C ASN A 443 -44.29 -20.87 -36.00
N SER A 444 -43.49 -21.93 -36.17
CA SER A 444 -42.86 -22.36 -37.45
C SER A 444 -41.77 -21.50 -38.15
N THR A 445 -40.54 -22.03 -38.04
CA THR A 445 -39.62 -22.48 -39.11
C THR A 445 -38.92 -21.54 -40.11
N ALA A 446 -37.64 -21.89 -40.30
CA ALA A 446 -36.72 -21.67 -41.44
C ALA A 446 -35.95 -20.34 -41.46
N GLY A 447 -34.61 -20.28 -41.58
CA GLY A 447 -33.56 -21.29 -41.79
C GLY A 447 -32.24 -20.81 -41.15
N LEU A 448 -31.44 -21.71 -40.58
CA LEU A 448 -30.25 -22.35 -41.19
C LEU A 448 -29.11 -21.33 -41.43
N SER A 449 -27.86 -21.46 -41.01
CA SER A 449 -26.96 -22.55 -40.59
C SER A 449 -25.69 -21.85 -40.07
N SER A 450 -25.13 -22.17 -38.91
CA SER A 450 -24.06 -23.15 -38.67
C SER A 450 -22.80 -22.99 -39.53
N GLU A 451 -21.66 -23.07 -38.83
CA GLU A 451 -20.29 -23.45 -39.23
C GLU A 451 -19.25 -22.38 -38.78
N ILE A 452 -18.13 -22.69 -38.10
CA ILE A 452 -17.50 -23.98 -37.77
C ILE A 452 -16.35 -23.76 -36.76
N LEU A 453 -16.11 -24.80 -35.93
CA LEU A 453 -14.94 -25.20 -35.13
C LEU A 453 -14.25 -24.18 -34.20
N THR A 454 -14.27 -24.35 -32.86
CA THR A 454 -13.52 -25.33 -32.04
C THR A 454 -12.00 -25.33 -32.25
N ASN A 455 -11.23 -25.05 -31.19
CA ASN A 455 -10.40 -26.10 -30.62
C ASN A 455 -10.05 -25.89 -29.13
N PRO A 456 -10.19 -26.93 -28.29
CA PRO A 456 -9.63 -27.07 -26.96
C PRO A 456 -8.34 -27.94 -26.97
N ASN A 457 -7.46 -27.75 -25.97
CA ASN A 457 -6.53 -28.73 -25.33
C ASN A 457 -5.51 -27.96 -24.46
N CYS A 458 -5.45 -28.18 -23.13
CA CYS A 458 -4.71 -29.24 -22.40
C CYS A 458 -3.18 -28.95 -22.31
N SER A 459 -2.45 -29.16 -21.22
CA SER A 459 -2.70 -29.76 -19.90
C SER A 459 -1.42 -29.66 -19.02
N SER A 460 -1.58 -29.88 -17.70
CA SER A 460 -0.66 -30.53 -16.73
C SER A 460 -0.70 -29.80 -15.36
N GLY A 461 -1.05 -30.39 -14.22
CA GLY A 461 -1.39 -31.77 -13.87
C GLY A 461 -0.97 -32.04 -12.42
N HIS A 462 -1.91 -32.44 -11.56
CA HIS A 462 -1.71 -33.50 -10.58
C HIS A 462 -3.08 -34.06 -10.16
N VAL A 463 -3.18 -35.37 -10.35
CA VAL A 463 -4.34 -36.26 -10.23
C VAL A 463 -4.65 -36.53 -8.76
N PHE A 464 -5.94 -36.58 -8.41
CA PHE A 464 -6.43 -37.56 -7.45
C PHE A 464 -7.69 -38.19 -8.05
N GLU A 465 -7.60 -39.48 -8.31
CA GLU A 465 -8.67 -40.35 -8.79
C GLU A 465 -9.07 -41.24 -7.63
N SER A 466 -10.33 -41.13 -7.17
CA SER A 466 -11.10 -42.25 -6.65
C SER A 466 -12.57 -41.86 -6.44
N SER A 467 -13.44 -42.75 -6.90
CA SER A 467 -14.89 -42.89 -6.65
C SER A 467 -15.86 -41.87 -7.28
N LYS A 468 -16.55 -42.36 -8.32
CA LYS A 468 -17.82 -41.88 -8.88
C LYS A 468 -18.84 -41.58 -7.78
N SER A 469 -19.40 -40.37 -7.77
CA SER A 469 -20.77 -40.11 -7.33
C SER A 469 -21.29 -38.84 -7.99
N GLU A 470 -22.59 -38.81 -8.29
CA GLU A 470 -23.31 -37.92 -9.20
C GLU A 470 -22.90 -36.43 -9.16
N VAL A 471 -22.59 -35.88 -10.33
CA VAL A 471 -22.43 -34.44 -10.53
C VAL A 471 -23.82 -33.81 -10.63
N GLN A 472 -24.38 -33.33 -9.52
CA GLN A 472 -25.48 -32.36 -9.58
C GLN A 472 -24.96 -31.08 -10.24
N ILE A 473 -25.49 -30.76 -11.43
CA ILE A 473 -25.16 -29.55 -12.18
C ILE A 473 -25.65 -28.35 -11.37
N LEU A 474 -24.77 -27.73 -10.60
CA LEU A 474 -25.09 -26.58 -9.77
C LEU A 474 -25.28 -25.31 -10.64
N PRO A 475 -26.37 -24.53 -10.48
CA PRO A 475 -26.73 -23.44 -11.38
C PRO A 475 -25.61 -22.41 -11.58
N SER A 476 -25.54 -21.82 -12.78
CA SER A 476 -24.66 -20.69 -13.07
C SER A 476 -25.08 -19.46 -12.26
N CYS A 477 -24.12 -18.74 -11.68
CA CYS A 477 -24.41 -17.51 -10.93
C CYS A 477 -25.10 -16.48 -11.82
N ARG A 478 -26.16 -15.84 -11.33
CA ARG A 478 -26.86 -14.75 -12.03
C ARG A 478 -27.27 -13.63 -11.08
N SER A 479 -27.65 -12.48 -11.64
CA SER A 479 -28.31 -11.41 -10.87
C SER A 479 -29.80 -11.73 -10.70
N PHE A 480 -30.34 -11.44 -9.52
CA PHE A 480 -31.76 -11.60 -9.17
C PHE A 480 -32.42 -10.21 -9.09
N SER A 481 -33.72 -10.14 -9.38
CA SER A 481 -34.51 -8.92 -9.12
C SER A 481 -35.10 -8.98 -7.72
N LEU A 482 -35.42 -7.83 -7.13
CA LEU A 482 -35.99 -7.78 -5.79
C LEU A 482 -37.39 -8.42 -5.74
N GLU A 483 -38.18 -8.27 -6.81
CA GLU A 483 -39.50 -8.87 -6.95
C GLU A 483 -39.42 -10.39 -6.91
N GLU A 484 -38.41 -10.96 -7.57
CA GLU A 484 -38.15 -12.40 -7.53
C GLU A 484 -37.81 -12.88 -6.12
N LEU A 485 -37.01 -12.10 -5.37
CA LEU A 485 -36.68 -12.43 -3.98
C LEU A 485 -37.87 -12.28 -3.03
N LYS A 486 -38.71 -11.25 -3.24
CA LYS A 486 -39.97 -11.07 -2.50
C LYS A 486 -40.92 -12.22 -2.76
N GLU A 487 -41.10 -12.64 -4.01
CA GLU A 487 -41.94 -13.79 -4.36
C GLU A 487 -41.41 -15.07 -3.71
N ALA A 488 -40.08 -15.29 -3.75
CA ALA A 488 -39.46 -16.48 -3.17
C ALA A 488 -39.57 -16.56 -1.63
N THR A 489 -39.68 -15.42 -0.94
CA THR A 489 -39.68 -15.33 0.54
C THR A 489 -41.03 -14.95 1.14
N ASN A 490 -42.10 -14.93 0.33
CA ASN A 490 -43.40 -14.38 0.72
C ASN A 490 -43.29 -12.96 1.31
N ASN A 491 -42.60 -12.07 0.59
CA ASN A 491 -42.29 -10.69 0.97
C ASN A 491 -41.49 -10.58 2.28
N PHE A 492 -40.47 -11.44 2.44
CA PHE A 492 -39.63 -11.52 3.64
C PHE A 492 -40.43 -11.71 4.94
N ASP A 493 -41.48 -12.54 4.88
CA ASP A 493 -42.35 -12.85 6.01
C ASP A 493 -41.58 -13.50 7.17
N SER A 494 -42.11 -13.38 8.39
CA SER A 494 -41.49 -13.96 9.58
C SER A 494 -41.44 -15.49 9.53
N SER A 495 -42.35 -16.15 8.81
CA SER A 495 -42.32 -17.61 8.57
C SER A 495 -41.12 -18.07 7.73
N ALA A 496 -40.56 -17.19 6.90
CA ALA A 496 -39.36 -17.45 6.11
C ALA A 496 -38.06 -17.15 6.88
N PHE A 497 -38.12 -16.56 8.07
CA PHE A 497 -36.94 -16.12 8.80
C PHE A 497 -36.15 -17.30 9.39
N LEU A 498 -34.87 -17.41 9.03
CA LEU A 498 -33.95 -18.43 9.54
C LEU A 498 -33.11 -17.94 10.72
N GLY A 499 -32.84 -16.64 10.79
CA GLY A 499 -32.03 -16.04 11.86
C GLY A 499 -31.36 -14.72 11.46
N GLU A 500 -30.74 -14.08 12.44
CA GLU A 500 -29.98 -12.84 12.28
C GLU A 500 -28.50 -13.09 12.61
N GLY A 501 -27.64 -12.90 11.61
CA GLY A 501 -26.19 -13.03 11.75
C GLY A 501 -25.53 -11.66 11.96
N SER A 502 -24.20 -11.66 12.14
CA SER A 502 -23.42 -10.42 12.35
C SER A 502 -23.47 -9.43 11.19
N TYR A 503 -23.96 -9.85 10.03
CA TYR A 503 -24.01 -9.05 8.81
C TYR A 503 -25.45 -8.79 8.33
N GLY A 504 -26.46 -9.29 9.03
CA GLY A 504 -27.88 -9.05 8.72
C GLY A 504 -28.75 -10.30 8.77
N LYS A 505 -29.98 -10.16 8.29
CA LYS A 505 -31.05 -11.17 8.39
C LYS A 505 -30.98 -12.19 7.26
N ILE A 506 -31.34 -13.44 7.57
CA ILE A 506 -31.35 -14.56 6.62
C ILE A 506 -32.77 -15.13 6.54
N TYR A 507 -33.24 -15.35 5.32
CA TYR A 507 -34.55 -15.89 5.02
C TYR A 507 -34.43 -17.15 4.15
N LYS A 508 -35.29 -18.12 4.36
CA LYS A 508 -35.51 -19.27 3.47
C LYS A 508 -36.37 -18.80 2.30
N GLY A 509 -35.93 -19.12 1.08
CA GLY A 509 -36.67 -18.81 -0.14
C GLY A 509 -36.89 -20.05 -1.00
N LEU A 510 -37.96 -20.04 -1.78
CA LEU A 510 -38.21 -21.01 -2.84
C LEU A 510 -38.27 -20.28 -4.19
N LEU A 511 -37.26 -20.48 -5.03
CA LEU A 511 -37.23 -19.90 -6.37
C LEU A 511 -38.30 -20.55 -7.27
N LYS A 512 -38.72 -19.86 -8.34
CA LYS A 512 -39.75 -20.32 -9.30
C LYS A 512 -39.47 -21.71 -9.90
N ASN A 513 -38.20 -22.07 -10.02
CA ASN A 513 -37.75 -23.36 -10.54
C ASN A 513 -37.78 -24.48 -9.47
N GLY A 514 -38.35 -24.23 -8.29
CA GLY A 514 -38.42 -25.18 -7.17
C GLY A 514 -37.13 -25.28 -6.35
N THR A 515 -36.10 -24.48 -6.64
CA THR A 515 -34.84 -24.52 -5.89
C THR A 515 -34.98 -23.80 -4.55
N GLN A 516 -34.67 -24.50 -3.45
CA GLN A 516 -34.59 -23.89 -2.12
C GLN A 516 -33.29 -23.10 -1.97
N VAL A 517 -33.40 -21.87 -1.47
CA VAL A 517 -32.28 -20.94 -1.31
C VAL A 517 -32.29 -20.28 0.06
N ALA A 518 -31.13 -19.84 0.52
CA ALA A 518 -31.01 -18.95 1.67
C ALA A 518 -30.70 -17.54 1.17
N ILE A 519 -31.56 -16.57 1.51
CA ILE A 519 -31.44 -15.18 1.07
C ILE A 519 -30.95 -14.35 2.24
N ARG A 520 -29.77 -13.76 2.13
CA ARG A 520 -29.18 -12.91 3.16
C ARG A 520 -29.27 -11.45 2.76
N CYS A 521 -29.86 -10.62 3.62
CA CYS A 521 -29.96 -9.18 3.46
C CYS A 521 -28.83 -8.46 4.22
N LEU A 522 -28.07 -7.64 3.50
CA LEU A 522 -26.93 -6.87 4.01
C LEU A 522 -27.17 -5.37 3.81
N PRO A 523 -27.23 -4.55 4.87
CA PRO A 523 -27.11 -3.11 4.74
C PRO A 523 -25.65 -2.75 4.39
N THR A 524 -25.42 -2.03 3.29
CA THR A 524 -24.06 -1.59 2.91
C THR A 524 -23.88 -0.08 3.02
N SER A 525 -22.67 0.36 3.41
CA SER A 525 -22.36 1.78 3.61
C SER A 525 -21.99 2.51 2.31
N LYS A 526 -22.01 3.85 2.34
CA LYS A 526 -21.82 4.76 1.18
C LYS A 526 -20.44 4.69 0.50
N LYS A 527 -19.55 3.79 0.92
CA LYS A 527 -18.13 3.76 0.52
C LYS A 527 -17.90 3.18 -0.88
N TYR A 528 -18.84 2.41 -1.42
CA TYR A 528 -18.68 1.75 -2.71
C TYR A 528 -19.63 2.31 -3.78
N SER A 529 -19.06 2.69 -4.94
CA SER A 529 -19.87 2.88 -6.14
C SER A 529 -20.54 1.55 -6.53
N ILE A 530 -21.74 1.61 -7.13
CA ILE A 530 -22.49 0.43 -7.60
C ILE A 530 -21.60 -0.46 -8.49
N ARG A 531 -20.76 0.16 -9.34
CA ARG A 531 -19.81 -0.54 -10.20
C ARG A 531 -18.74 -1.31 -9.40
N ASN A 532 -18.16 -0.71 -8.37
CA ASN A 532 -17.15 -1.37 -7.52
C ASN A 532 -17.75 -2.50 -6.68
N LEU A 533 -18.97 -2.31 -6.18
CA LEU A 533 -19.70 -3.32 -5.43
C LEU A 533 -20.02 -4.53 -6.31
N LYS A 534 -20.51 -4.30 -7.54
CA LYS A 534 -20.81 -5.36 -8.51
C LYS A 534 -19.58 -6.22 -8.83
N LEU A 535 -18.43 -5.60 -9.09
CA LEU A 535 -17.18 -6.35 -9.35
C LEU A 535 -16.76 -7.27 -8.19
N ARG A 536 -16.93 -6.82 -6.94
CA ARG A 536 -16.63 -7.63 -5.75
C ARG A 536 -17.61 -8.78 -5.57
N LEU A 537 -18.90 -8.55 -5.83
CA LEU A 537 -19.92 -9.59 -5.81
C LEU A 537 -19.69 -10.64 -6.90
N ASP A 538 -19.31 -10.20 -8.10
CA ASP A 538 -18.96 -11.10 -9.21
C ASP A 538 -17.71 -11.93 -8.93
N MET A 539 -16.74 -11.39 -8.18
CA MET A 539 -15.57 -12.16 -7.70
C MET A 539 -15.97 -13.21 -6.67
N LEU A 540 -16.78 -12.85 -5.66
CA LEU A 540 -17.26 -13.79 -4.64
C LEU A 540 -18.07 -14.93 -5.24
N ALA A 541 -18.93 -14.63 -6.22
CA ALA A 541 -19.75 -15.63 -6.89
C ALA A 541 -18.96 -16.65 -7.75
N LYS A 542 -17.70 -16.35 -8.09
CA LYS A 542 -16.81 -17.28 -8.81
C LYS A 542 -16.16 -18.31 -7.89
N ILE A 543 -16.20 -18.09 -6.58
CA ILE A 543 -15.62 -19.00 -5.60
C ILE A 543 -16.50 -20.24 -5.48
N ARG A 544 -16.00 -21.39 -5.91
CA ARG A 544 -16.68 -22.68 -5.80
C ARG A 544 -15.75 -23.70 -5.17
N HIS A 545 -16.22 -24.31 -4.08
CA HIS A 545 -15.49 -25.36 -3.38
C HIS A 545 -16.50 -26.28 -2.65
N PRO A 546 -16.28 -27.61 -2.60
CA PRO A 546 -17.22 -28.56 -2.00
C PRO A 546 -17.57 -28.26 -0.53
N HIS A 547 -16.65 -27.63 0.20
CA HIS A 547 -16.80 -27.28 1.62
C HIS A 547 -17.09 -25.78 1.86
N LEU A 548 -17.49 -25.03 0.84
CA LEU A 548 -17.99 -23.67 0.96
C LEU A 548 -19.47 -23.63 0.58
N VAL A 549 -20.26 -22.82 1.28
CA VAL A 549 -21.64 -22.53 0.87
C VAL A 549 -21.61 -21.76 -0.44
N CYS A 550 -22.22 -22.31 -1.49
CA CYS A 550 -22.20 -21.71 -2.81
C CYS A 550 -23.06 -20.45 -2.88
N ILE A 551 -22.50 -19.39 -3.46
CA ILE A 551 -23.22 -18.18 -3.83
C ILE A 551 -23.85 -18.42 -5.21
N LEU A 552 -25.18 -18.43 -5.26
CA LEU A 552 -25.97 -18.61 -6.48
C LEU A 552 -26.22 -17.28 -7.20
N GLY A 553 -26.13 -16.16 -6.48
CA GLY A 553 -26.21 -14.83 -7.09
C GLY A 553 -26.40 -13.71 -6.09
N HIS A 554 -26.70 -12.53 -6.62
CA HIS A 554 -26.89 -11.31 -5.84
C HIS A 554 -27.98 -10.40 -6.42
N CYS A 555 -28.56 -9.55 -5.59
CA CYS A 555 -29.44 -8.44 -5.95
C CYS A 555 -28.96 -7.17 -5.23
N ILE A 556 -28.95 -6.03 -5.92
CA ILE A 556 -28.59 -4.72 -5.35
C ILE A 556 -29.82 -3.82 -5.49
N GLU A 557 -30.34 -3.37 -4.36
CA GLU A 557 -31.42 -2.38 -4.29
C GLU A 557 -30.82 -1.03 -3.87
N VAL A 558 -31.22 0.03 -4.55
CA VAL A 558 -30.81 1.40 -4.25
C VAL A 558 -32.02 2.11 -3.65
N GLU A 559 -32.04 2.29 -2.33
CA GLU A 559 -33.06 3.13 -1.69
C GLU A 559 -32.66 4.60 -1.88
N GLN A 560 -33.52 5.37 -2.57
CA GLN A 560 -33.43 6.82 -2.61
C GLN A 560 -34.18 7.37 -1.39
N ASP A 561 -33.42 7.74 -0.36
CA ASP A 561 -33.94 8.57 0.73
C ASP A 561 -33.34 9.97 0.60
N ASP A 562 -34.14 11.00 0.88
CA ASP A 562 -33.88 12.41 0.53
C ASP A 562 -32.61 13.01 1.17
N HIS A 563 -31.94 12.27 2.06
CA HIS A 563 -30.67 12.66 2.67
C HIS A 563 -29.52 11.63 2.61
N CYS A 564 -29.70 10.42 2.05
CA CYS A 564 -28.64 9.67 1.33
C CYS A 564 -29.08 8.32 0.75
N SER A 565 -28.35 7.86 -0.28
CA SER A 565 -28.49 6.51 -0.85
C SER A 565 -27.82 5.44 0.02
N ILE A 566 -28.61 4.50 0.53
CA ILE A 566 -28.12 3.25 1.14
C ILE A 566 -28.35 2.14 0.12
N ASN A 567 -27.29 1.38 -0.18
CA ASN A 567 -27.42 0.21 -1.04
C ASN A 567 -27.75 -1.00 -0.14
N ARG A 568 -28.87 -1.69 -0.42
CA ARG A 568 -29.17 -2.99 0.19
C ARG A 568 -28.70 -4.09 -0.75
N VAL A 569 -27.88 -5.01 -0.23
CA VAL A 569 -27.36 -6.14 -1.01
C VAL A 569 -27.99 -7.41 -0.49
N PHE A 570 -28.57 -8.19 -1.40
CA PHE A 570 -29.09 -9.51 -1.11
C PHE A 570 -28.18 -10.57 -1.74
N PHE A 571 -27.70 -11.52 -0.95
CA PHE A 571 -27.09 -12.74 -1.47
C PHE A 571 -28.11 -13.85 -1.56
N VAL A 572 -28.08 -14.57 -2.67
CA VAL A 572 -28.80 -15.82 -2.85
C VAL A 572 -27.79 -16.95 -2.71
N LEU A 573 -27.90 -17.72 -1.64
CA LEU A 573 -27.03 -18.82 -1.27
C LEU A 573 -27.77 -20.15 -1.47
N GLU A 574 -27.04 -21.24 -1.66
CA GLU A 574 -27.65 -22.57 -1.54
C GLU A 574 -28.23 -22.77 -0.13
N TYR A 575 -29.40 -23.40 -0.04
CA TYR A 575 -29.99 -23.76 1.25
C TYR A 575 -29.39 -25.06 1.76
N ILE A 576 -29.01 -25.08 3.04
CA ILE A 576 -28.40 -26.23 3.71
C ILE A 576 -29.34 -26.66 4.87
N PRO A 577 -29.92 -27.87 4.85
CA PRO A 577 -31.08 -28.20 5.68
C PRO A 577 -30.77 -28.56 7.13
N ASN A 578 -29.60 -29.14 7.45
CA ASN A 578 -29.30 -29.67 8.79
C ASN A 578 -28.65 -28.61 9.71
N GLY A 579 -29.07 -27.34 9.62
CA GLY A 579 -28.67 -26.31 10.57
C GLY A 579 -27.16 -26.05 10.65
N ASN A 580 -26.70 -25.52 11.80
CA ASN A 580 -25.32 -25.12 12.03
C ASN A 580 -24.60 -26.05 13.02
N PHE A 581 -23.28 -26.15 12.92
CA PHE A 581 -22.48 -27.08 13.72
C PHE A 581 -22.64 -26.88 15.23
N ARG A 582 -22.92 -25.66 15.69
CA ARG A 582 -23.08 -25.37 17.12
C ARG A 582 -24.28 -26.10 17.74
N SER A 583 -25.41 -26.19 17.04
CA SER A 583 -26.59 -26.92 17.56
C SER A 583 -26.31 -28.42 17.73
N HIS A 584 -25.42 -28.96 16.91
CA HIS A 584 -24.98 -30.36 16.97
C HIS A 584 -23.91 -30.65 18.05
N LEU A 585 -23.46 -29.62 18.77
CA LEU A 585 -22.54 -29.75 19.91
C LEU A 585 -23.26 -29.68 21.27
N SER A 586 -24.48 -29.17 21.33
CA SER A 586 -25.27 -29.02 22.57
C SER A 586 -26.17 -30.22 22.83
N ASP A 587 -26.20 -30.72 24.08
CA ASP A 587 -27.03 -31.84 24.53
C ASP A 587 -28.55 -31.54 24.60
N ASN A 588 -28.98 -30.37 24.14
CA ASN A 588 -30.37 -29.89 24.30
C ASN A 588 -31.38 -30.53 23.33
N SER A 589 -30.94 -31.36 22.38
CA SER A 589 -31.81 -32.05 21.42
C SER A 589 -31.35 -33.51 21.24
N PRO A 590 -32.00 -34.48 21.93
CA PRO A 590 -31.62 -35.89 21.85
C PRO A 590 -31.93 -36.43 20.44
N GLY A 591 -30.88 -36.79 19.70
CA GLY A 591 -30.97 -37.36 18.35
C GLY A 591 -30.10 -36.68 17.29
N GLU A 592 -29.56 -35.49 17.58
CA GLU A 592 -28.78 -34.69 16.61
C GLU A 592 -27.34 -34.40 17.05
N VAL A 593 -26.88 -34.88 18.21
CA VAL A 593 -25.52 -34.65 18.69
C VAL A 593 -24.52 -35.49 17.89
N LEU A 594 -23.51 -34.84 17.31
CA LEU A 594 -22.49 -35.52 16.52
C LEU A 594 -21.53 -36.30 17.41
N SER A 595 -21.22 -37.54 17.01
CA SER A 595 -20.14 -38.34 17.60
C SER A 595 -18.77 -37.72 17.27
N TRP A 596 -17.73 -38.07 18.05
CA TRP A 596 -16.39 -37.54 17.82
C TRP A 596 -15.85 -37.77 16.39
N PRO A 597 -16.02 -38.97 15.76
CA PRO A 597 -15.65 -39.17 14.37
C PRO A 597 -16.35 -38.21 13.39
N GLU A 598 -17.61 -37.89 13.64
CA GLU A 598 -18.38 -36.95 12.81
C GLU A 598 -17.96 -35.50 13.04
N ARG A 599 -17.69 -35.11 14.29
CA ARG A 599 -17.10 -33.80 14.62
C ARG A 599 -15.74 -33.62 13.93
N LEU A 600 -14.90 -34.66 13.92
CA LEU A 600 -13.62 -34.65 13.24
C LEU A 600 -13.80 -34.48 11.71
N ALA A 601 -14.76 -35.17 11.11
CA ALA A 601 -15.08 -35.00 9.69
C ALA A 601 -15.48 -33.56 9.36
N VAL A 602 -16.29 -32.92 10.23
CA VAL A 602 -16.65 -31.50 10.13
C VAL A 602 -15.41 -30.60 10.18
N LEU A 603 -14.52 -30.79 11.16
CA LEU A 603 -13.29 -30.00 11.30
C LEU A 603 -12.37 -30.13 10.09
N ILE A 604 -12.25 -31.33 9.52
CA ILE A 604 -11.47 -31.57 8.29
C ILE A 604 -12.08 -30.81 7.11
N CYS A 605 -13.41 -30.83 6.95
CA CYS A 605 -14.10 -30.08 5.91
C CYS A 605 -13.87 -28.57 6.03
N VAL A 606 -13.98 -28.02 7.25
CA VAL A 606 -13.72 -26.60 7.53
C VAL A 606 -12.26 -26.26 7.24
N CYS A 607 -11.31 -27.12 7.63
CA CYS A 607 -9.91 -26.88 7.33
C CYS A 607 -9.63 -26.87 5.82
N LYS A 608 -10.22 -27.80 5.05
CA LYS A 608 -10.14 -27.79 3.57
C LYS A 608 -10.69 -26.49 2.99
N ALA A 609 -11.81 -26.00 3.51
CA ALA A 609 -12.42 -24.74 3.08
C ALA A 609 -11.53 -23.53 3.35
N VAL A 610 -11.00 -23.40 4.58
CA VAL A 610 -10.12 -22.29 4.98
C VAL A 610 -8.80 -22.33 4.22
N HIS A 611 -8.21 -23.51 4.06
CA HIS A 611 -7.00 -23.70 3.27
C HIS A 611 -7.21 -23.21 1.83
N PHE A 612 -8.30 -23.65 1.18
CA PHE A 612 -8.64 -23.19 -0.17
C PHE A 612 -8.83 -21.66 -0.24
N LEU A 613 -9.48 -21.04 0.74
CA LEU A 613 -9.64 -19.58 0.78
C LEU A 613 -8.30 -18.83 0.95
N HIS A 614 -7.35 -19.40 1.69
CA HIS A 614 -6.04 -18.80 1.96
C HIS A 614 -5.05 -18.98 0.81
N THR A 615 -5.06 -20.14 0.14
CA THR A 615 -4.03 -20.53 -0.83
C THR A 615 -4.55 -20.77 -2.25
N GLY A 616 -5.82 -21.17 -2.39
CA GLY A 616 -6.44 -21.55 -3.67
C GLY A 616 -7.12 -20.40 -4.41
N VAL A 617 -7.30 -19.23 -3.77
CA VAL A 617 -7.91 -18.04 -4.36
C VAL A 617 -6.93 -16.86 -4.32
N ILE A 618 -6.87 -16.06 -5.40
CA ILE A 618 -5.97 -14.90 -5.52
C ILE A 618 -6.81 -13.63 -5.78
N PRO A 619 -6.75 -12.59 -4.92
CA PRO A 619 -6.05 -12.57 -3.63
C PRO A 619 -6.72 -13.50 -2.60
N GLY A 620 -5.93 -14.04 -1.68
CA GLY A 620 -6.44 -14.92 -0.61
C GLY A 620 -7.43 -14.20 0.31
N PHE A 621 -8.44 -14.93 0.79
CA PHE A 621 -9.47 -14.43 1.68
C PHE A 621 -9.11 -14.73 3.14
N PHE A 622 -8.84 -13.67 3.92
CA PHE A 622 -8.49 -13.75 5.34
C PHE A 622 -9.55 -13.03 6.19
N HIS A 623 -9.63 -13.34 7.49
CA HIS A 623 -10.67 -12.83 8.42
C HIS A 623 -12.06 -13.30 8.00
N ASN A 624 -12.23 -14.61 7.85
CA ASN A 624 -13.49 -15.23 7.51
C ASN A 624 -14.43 -15.38 8.73
N ARG A 625 -14.03 -14.82 9.90
CA ARG A 625 -14.80 -14.82 11.17
C ARG A 625 -15.36 -16.22 11.47
N LEU A 626 -14.46 -17.20 11.49
CA LEU A 626 -14.84 -18.60 11.66
C LEU A 626 -15.52 -18.78 13.02
N LYS A 627 -16.76 -19.26 13.01
CA LYS A 627 -17.55 -19.60 14.20
C LYS A 627 -18.31 -20.89 13.94
N THR A 628 -18.61 -21.63 15.01
CA THR A 628 -19.46 -22.84 14.95
C THR A 628 -20.85 -22.56 14.40
N THR A 629 -21.37 -21.34 14.54
CA THR A 629 -22.65 -20.89 13.95
C THR A 629 -22.60 -20.68 12.45
N ASN A 630 -21.41 -20.49 11.86
CA ASN A 630 -21.22 -20.21 10.43
C ASN A 630 -20.87 -21.47 9.63
N ILE A 631 -20.75 -22.61 10.30
CA ILE A 631 -20.49 -23.91 9.68
C ILE A 631 -21.82 -24.63 9.55
N LEU A 632 -22.28 -24.87 8.32
CA LEU A 632 -23.56 -25.53 8.04
C LEU A 632 -23.36 -26.99 7.68
N ILE A 633 -24.32 -27.85 8.04
CA ILE A 633 -24.26 -29.28 7.78
C ILE A 633 -25.27 -29.66 6.69
N ASN A 634 -24.79 -30.32 5.63
CA ASN A 634 -25.66 -30.77 4.55
C ASN A 634 -26.29 -32.15 4.86
N GLU A 635 -27.15 -32.61 3.94
CA GLU A 635 -27.87 -33.90 4.04
C GLU A 635 -26.92 -35.11 4.22
N HIS A 636 -25.70 -35.01 3.70
CA HIS A 636 -24.66 -36.04 3.80
C HIS A 636 -23.77 -35.90 5.05
N ARG A 637 -24.15 -35.07 6.04
CA ARG A 637 -23.37 -34.77 7.25
C ARG A 637 -21.98 -34.16 6.97
N LEU A 638 -21.80 -33.56 5.80
CA LEU A 638 -20.58 -32.81 5.45
C LEU A 638 -20.75 -31.33 5.78
N ALA A 639 -19.69 -30.73 6.30
CA ALA A 639 -19.70 -29.32 6.63
C ALA A 639 -19.36 -28.43 5.44
N LYS A 640 -20.11 -27.33 5.34
CA LYS A 640 -19.85 -26.21 4.44
C LYS A 640 -19.69 -24.93 5.25
N LEU A 641 -18.60 -24.20 5.02
CA LEU A 641 -18.36 -22.91 5.65
C LEU A 641 -19.17 -21.82 4.92
N GLY A 642 -20.03 -21.13 5.66
CA GLY A 642 -20.73 -19.93 5.22
C GLY A 642 -19.95 -18.66 5.57
N ASP A 643 -20.46 -17.52 5.10
CA ASP A 643 -20.07 -16.17 5.52
C ASP A 643 -18.63 -15.74 5.23
N TYR A 644 -17.94 -16.52 4.41
CA TYR A 644 -16.63 -16.16 3.89
C TYR A 644 -16.72 -14.92 2.99
N GLY A 645 -15.68 -14.09 3.03
CA GLY A 645 -15.55 -12.92 2.15
C GLY A 645 -16.56 -11.77 2.35
N LEU A 646 -17.47 -11.85 3.32
CA LEU A 646 -18.43 -10.76 3.62
C LEU A 646 -17.77 -9.49 4.18
N SER A 647 -16.57 -9.60 4.73
CA SER A 647 -15.76 -8.46 5.20
C SER A 647 -15.35 -7.49 4.08
N ILE A 648 -15.45 -7.90 2.81
CA ILE A 648 -15.08 -7.08 1.65
C ILE A 648 -16.20 -6.10 1.27
N ILE A 649 -17.41 -6.29 1.78
CA ILE A 649 -18.63 -5.59 1.33
C ILE A 649 -19.44 -4.94 2.44
N SER A 650 -19.28 -5.34 3.71
CA SER A 650 -20.05 -4.81 4.85
C SER A 650 -19.14 -4.17 5.90
N GLU A 651 -19.59 -3.06 6.49
CA GLU A 651 -18.91 -2.30 7.56
C GLU A 651 -19.43 -2.78 8.93
N GLU A 652 -18.55 -2.83 9.93
CA GLU A 652 -18.86 -3.40 11.25
C GLU A 652 -19.93 -2.60 12.00
N THR A 653 -21.08 -3.20 12.30
CA THR A 653 -21.96 -2.75 13.40
C THR A 653 -21.48 -3.38 14.72
N GLY A 654 -20.30 -2.95 15.18
CA GLY A 654 -19.80 -3.31 16.50
C GLY A 654 -20.51 -2.52 17.59
N ASN A 655 -21.45 -3.16 18.28
CA ASN A 655 -22.04 -2.64 19.52
C ASN A 655 -20.99 -2.68 20.64
N TYR A 656 -20.14 -1.64 20.74
CA TYR A 656 -19.13 -1.51 21.79
C TYR A 656 -19.78 -0.95 23.07
N GLY A 657 -20.12 -1.86 23.98
CA GLY A 657 -20.30 -1.53 25.38
C GLY A 657 -18.96 -1.13 26.04
N THR A 658 -18.94 0.08 26.58
CA THR A 658 -18.05 0.63 27.63
C THR A 658 -16.56 0.89 27.34
N LYS A 659 -16.28 2.21 27.27
CA LYS A 659 -15.12 2.98 27.78
C LYS A 659 -13.70 2.64 27.28
N GLY A 660 -13.23 3.54 26.39
CA GLY A 660 -11.94 4.22 26.58
C GLY A 660 -10.69 3.50 26.10
N GLN A 661 -10.54 3.35 24.77
CA GLN A 661 -9.23 3.33 24.11
C GLN A 661 -9.42 3.67 22.63
N GLU A 662 -8.61 4.62 22.14
CA GLU A 662 -8.58 5.05 20.75
C GLU A 662 -8.30 3.88 19.80
N PRO A 663 -8.93 3.80 18.61
CA PRO A 663 -8.70 2.72 17.67
C PRO A 663 -7.34 2.93 16.99
N LYS A 664 -6.34 2.20 17.49
CA LYS A 664 -5.01 2.08 16.87
C LYS A 664 -5.14 1.49 15.46
N SER A 665 -4.54 2.22 14.53
CA SER A 665 -3.92 1.81 13.26
C SER A 665 -4.37 0.47 12.63
N TRP A 666 -4.77 0.56 11.35
CA TRP A 666 -5.01 -0.56 10.43
C TRP A 666 -3.69 -1.29 10.09
N GLN A 667 -3.06 -1.89 11.09
CA GLN A 667 -1.81 -2.62 10.99
C GLN A 667 -2.04 -4.12 10.92
N MET A 668 -1.19 -4.74 10.11
CA MET A 668 -1.15 -6.12 9.67
C MET A 668 -0.81 -7.09 10.82
N THR A 669 -1.76 -7.38 11.72
CA THR A 669 -1.67 -8.51 12.68
C THR A 669 -2.44 -9.75 12.21
N ARG A 670 -2.77 -9.81 10.92
CA ARG A 670 -3.98 -10.45 10.39
C ARG A 670 -3.94 -11.95 10.01
N LEU A 671 -2.86 -12.69 10.29
CA LEU A 671 -2.82 -14.15 10.01
C LEU A 671 -3.19 -15.01 11.21
N ASP A 672 -3.09 -14.45 12.41
CA ASP A 672 -3.39 -15.19 13.64
C ASP A 672 -4.91 -15.35 13.84
N ASP A 673 -5.76 -14.53 13.22
CA ASP A 673 -7.21 -14.48 13.52
C ASP A 673 -7.99 -15.71 13.03
N ASP A 674 -7.90 -16.11 11.76
CA ASP A 674 -8.58 -17.32 11.26
C ASP A 674 -8.00 -18.60 11.88
N VAL A 675 -6.68 -18.62 12.10
CA VAL A 675 -5.95 -19.72 12.76
C VAL A 675 -6.42 -19.89 14.20
N TYR A 676 -6.55 -18.77 14.92
CA TYR A 676 -7.06 -18.73 16.29
C TYR A 676 -8.53 -19.13 16.34
N SER A 677 -9.35 -18.59 15.44
CA SER A 677 -10.78 -18.89 15.35
C SER A 677 -11.03 -20.37 15.04
N PHE A 678 -10.22 -20.98 14.16
CA PHE A 678 -10.26 -22.43 13.92
C PHE A 678 -9.87 -23.23 15.17
N GLY A 679 -8.84 -22.79 15.89
CA GLY A 679 -8.46 -23.41 17.16
C GLY A 679 -9.53 -23.29 18.25
N LEU A 680 -10.33 -22.22 18.25
CA LEU A 680 -11.51 -22.09 19.13
C LEU A 680 -12.64 -23.04 18.73
N ILE A 681 -12.92 -23.17 17.42
CA ILE A 681 -13.91 -24.15 16.92
C ILE A 681 -13.50 -25.57 17.31
N LEU A 682 -12.21 -25.90 17.20
CA LEU A 682 -11.69 -27.18 17.67
C LEU A 682 -11.95 -27.37 19.16
N LEU A 683 -11.64 -26.37 19.98
CA LEU A 683 -11.84 -26.46 21.41
C LEU A 683 -13.32 -26.63 21.79
N GLU A 684 -14.22 -25.87 21.14
CA GLU A 684 -15.67 -26.00 21.30
C GLU A 684 -16.17 -27.38 20.85
N SER A 685 -15.55 -27.98 19.83
CA SER A 685 -15.91 -29.33 19.39
C SER A 685 -15.52 -30.43 20.39
N MET A 686 -14.47 -30.21 21.17
CA MET A 686 -13.97 -31.16 22.19
C MET A 686 -14.70 -30.99 23.52
N LEU A 687 -14.90 -29.75 23.96
CA LEU A 687 -15.42 -29.42 25.29
C LEU A 687 -16.92 -29.11 25.31
N GLY A 688 -17.54 -28.93 24.14
CA GLY A 688 -18.93 -28.48 24.02
C GLY A 688 -19.09 -26.94 24.02
N PRO A 689 -20.33 -26.43 23.91
CA PRO A 689 -20.64 -25.04 23.56
C PRO A 689 -20.31 -23.96 24.61
N SER A 690 -19.67 -24.33 25.73
CA SER A 690 -19.22 -23.40 26.78
C SER A 690 -17.77 -23.70 27.17
N VAL A 691 -16.83 -22.91 26.64
CA VAL A 691 -15.43 -22.92 27.07
C VAL A 691 -15.23 -21.78 28.07
N PRO A 692 -14.85 -22.04 29.34
CA PRO A 692 -14.52 -20.98 30.28
C PRO A 692 -13.29 -20.19 29.82
N ALA A 693 -13.30 -18.86 29.93
CA ALA A 693 -12.19 -17.98 29.53
C ALA A 693 -10.84 -18.34 30.21
N LYS A 694 -10.89 -19.00 31.37
CA LYS A 694 -9.72 -19.49 32.11
C LYS A 694 -9.04 -20.68 31.41
N THR A 695 -9.81 -21.53 30.72
CA THR A 695 -9.33 -22.70 29.96
C THR A 695 -8.72 -22.26 28.61
N GLU A 696 -9.26 -21.19 28.02
CA GLU A 696 -8.75 -20.58 26.77
C GLU A 696 -7.32 -20.04 26.92
N ALA A 697 -6.99 -19.45 28.08
CA ALA A 697 -5.65 -18.93 28.37
C ALA A 697 -4.61 -20.06 28.49
N THR A 698 -4.97 -21.18 29.12
CA THR A 698 -4.08 -22.35 29.34
C THR A 698 -3.81 -23.12 28.05
N LEU A 699 -4.80 -23.22 27.15
CA LEU A 699 -4.71 -24.02 25.92
C LEU A 699 -4.24 -23.22 24.70
N ARG A 700 -3.85 -21.95 24.87
CA ARG A 700 -3.44 -21.04 23.79
C ARG A 700 -2.30 -21.60 22.92
N GLY A 701 -1.39 -22.40 23.49
CA GLY A 701 -0.33 -23.10 22.75
C GLY A 701 -0.88 -24.15 21.78
N ILE A 702 -1.81 -24.98 22.25
CA ILE A 702 -2.46 -26.05 21.48
C ILE A 702 -3.36 -25.45 20.39
N ILE A 703 -4.12 -24.38 20.72
CA ILE A 703 -4.95 -23.62 19.77
C ILE A 703 -4.10 -23.12 18.59
N LYS A 704 -2.94 -22.52 18.87
CA LYS A 704 -2.02 -22.05 17.82
C LYS A 704 -1.38 -23.18 17.02
N GLN A 705 -1.07 -24.31 17.67
CA GLN A 705 -0.46 -25.46 17.01
C GLN A 705 -1.44 -26.17 16.07
N ALA A 706 -2.68 -26.40 16.51
CA ALA A 706 -3.73 -27.00 15.69
C ALA A 706 -4.12 -26.10 14.50
N GLY A 707 -4.23 -24.79 14.72
CA GLY A 707 -4.46 -23.84 13.64
C GLY A 707 -3.30 -23.78 12.64
N ARG A 708 -2.04 -23.92 13.09
CA ARG A 708 -0.85 -24.01 12.22
C ARG A 708 -0.85 -25.27 11.36
N ALA A 709 -1.28 -26.41 11.90
CA ALA A 709 -1.37 -27.67 11.15
C ALA A 709 -2.34 -27.55 9.96
N CYS A 710 -3.48 -26.88 10.16
CA CYS A 710 -4.41 -26.58 9.07
C CYS A 710 -3.80 -25.68 7.97
N LYS A 711 -2.83 -24.85 8.34
CA LYS A 711 -2.18 -23.88 7.44
C LYS A 711 -0.98 -24.44 6.67
N VAL A 712 -0.07 -25.17 7.33
CA VAL A 712 1.27 -25.50 6.80
C VAL A 712 1.32 -26.92 6.23
N ASP A 713 0.62 -27.86 6.84
CA ASP A 713 0.85 -29.29 6.60
C ASP A 713 -0.32 -29.98 5.86
N GLY A 714 -1.39 -29.24 5.57
CA GLY A 714 -2.57 -29.74 4.84
C GLY A 714 -3.57 -30.55 5.69
N PRO A 715 -4.72 -30.93 5.11
CA PRO A 715 -5.82 -31.59 5.84
C PRO A 715 -5.47 -32.98 6.39
N SER A 716 -4.42 -33.62 5.90
CA SER A 716 -3.89 -34.90 6.39
C SER A 716 -3.19 -34.78 7.75
N SER A 717 -2.43 -33.70 7.97
CA SER A 717 -1.70 -33.44 9.23
C SER A 717 -2.63 -33.13 10.41
N VAL A 718 -3.81 -32.61 10.12
CA VAL A 718 -4.86 -32.34 11.11
C VAL A 718 -5.23 -33.64 11.84
N SER A 719 -5.41 -34.77 11.12
CA SER A 719 -5.68 -36.08 11.74
C SER A 719 -4.53 -36.57 12.63
N ASP A 720 -3.28 -36.33 12.25
CA ASP A 720 -2.10 -36.77 13.00
C ASP A 720 -1.85 -35.94 14.27
N VAL A 721 -2.09 -34.63 14.20
CA VAL A 721 -2.09 -33.76 15.38
C VAL A 721 -3.18 -34.20 16.36
N PHE A 722 -4.36 -34.59 15.86
CA PHE A 722 -5.44 -35.09 16.71
C PHE A 722 -5.17 -36.48 17.29
N ARG A 723 -4.52 -37.37 16.55
CA ARG A 723 -4.08 -38.67 17.07
C ARG A 723 -3.07 -38.49 18.21
N ARG A 724 -2.24 -37.44 18.15
CA ARG A 724 -1.30 -37.08 19.24
C ARG A 724 -2.02 -36.47 20.44
N ILE A 725 -2.96 -35.55 20.24
CA ILE A 725 -3.72 -34.90 21.33
C ILE A 725 -4.61 -35.91 22.07
N ASN A 726 -5.22 -36.87 21.36
CA ASN A 726 -6.05 -37.90 21.99
C ASN A 726 -5.24 -39.00 22.71
N ASN A 727 -3.96 -39.17 22.36
CA ASN A 727 -3.05 -40.11 23.02
C ASN A 727 -2.29 -39.48 24.19
N SER A 728 -2.17 -38.15 24.24
CA SER A 728 -1.71 -37.41 25.42
C SER A 728 -2.90 -37.16 26.34
N GLY A 729 -3.34 -38.21 27.04
CA GLY A 729 -4.42 -38.13 28.02
C GLY A 729 -3.98 -37.50 29.35
N ASP A 730 -3.47 -36.27 29.31
CA ASP A 730 -3.19 -35.41 30.48
C ASP A 730 -3.86 -34.04 30.34
#